data_AF-A0A8J3H2Y7-F1
#
_entry.id   AF-A0A8J3H2Y7-F1
#
_cell.length_a   1.000
_cell.length_b   1.000
_cell.length_c   1.000
_cell.angle_alpha   90.00
_cell.angle_beta   90.00
_cell.angle_gamma   90.00
#
_symmetry.space_group_name_H-M   'P 1'
#
loop_
_entity.id
_entity.type
_entity.pdbx_description
1 polymer ?
#
loop_
_entity_poly.entity_id
_entity_poly.type
_entity_poly.pdbx_seq_one_letter_code
_entity_poly.pdbx_strand_id
1 'polypeptide(L)'
;MRRSLLIAALLATTSLTPVEAKAEPVTGFILGSLGVAGGSAIATTAAYAAGTAFAATALGGFVVNTVVAIGLSALAMKLQPKPTTPPPAARMVNFAQPVVYAERVYGRTRKGGPIGFTGFVDGRRYYVPILAAHRIEGVVEHWLDERTVTLTTEADQSLSNIATAPIAGYGRINTFTGRAGQTADPGLVDAFDQITTAHNFRGLAGAVIWAKRPPESSFTEIYPQGRQWAYAPVIDGNDRIYDPRDGSRKYTNNAALVIADWVVNSLGGEVDWDEVTDEANASDVGVTNAEGEIQPRWTINGTVSDEQDYEDQRAQLAAACDAFFYERTDGKVGFTVGRWIAPTLTLTADDFYSFELTEGQWGADAPDEVAVTYTEPENAWRETPAGTWVENAVPKPVREEPQIFMISNHNQATRIGKRIARMRRAKYQLRATIGLAGYELLGGRDGGRAHRFFRVVHPEMGIDQTFEVGELSRDGTSMFTLTANSVKAGDFALNAPVNEPERPSYGQRVVSDSSIPVPSSFAGGALAQGTLIYTWAEQDAGYTQEVRYRTLGDTYWLSAVTATSADRLQISGFEDGAMIEAQIRNRTAGAGVSDWGPEVPVQTQVVVNPVAPGALTSFSVSDVGEAVLVSFTAPNDAQYFGTRIWRGATATFSSATLIHTEYGIPSDGDSFTDPTLTGAFYYWAAPINSSGVEGPLEGPLPITVVPPGP
;
A
#
# COMPACT_ATOMS: atom_id res chain seq x y z
N MET A 1 -44.90 -8.91 64.26
CA MET A 1 -44.76 -8.08 63.04
C MET A 1 -43.98 -6.83 63.42
N ARG A 2 -42.70 -6.74 63.03
CA ARG A 2 -42.13 -5.93 61.90
C ARG A 2 -42.00 -4.44 62.27
N ARG A 3 -40.75 -3.96 62.45
CA ARG A 3 -39.90 -3.18 61.48
C ARG A 3 -40.31 -1.69 61.50
N SER A 4 -39.45 -0.68 61.48
CA SER A 4 -38.06 -0.54 60.98
C SER A 4 -37.59 0.91 61.18
N LEU A 5 -36.28 1.14 60.95
CA LEU A 5 -35.61 2.39 60.55
C LEU A 5 -35.25 3.41 61.64
N LEU A 6 -33.98 3.38 62.05
CA LEU A 6 -33.18 4.57 62.36
C LEU A 6 -31.69 4.20 62.28
N ILE A 7 -30.89 5.17 61.83
CA ILE A 7 -29.41 5.27 61.81
C ILE A 7 -28.85 5.29 60.38
N ALA A 8 -29.09 6.43 59.74
CA ALA A 8 -28.26 7.00 58.69
C ALA A 8 -27.79 8.36 59.22
N ALA A 9 -26.73 8.35 60.04
CA ALA A 9 -25.95 9.53 60.41
C ALA A 9 -24.77 9.08 61.27
N LEU A 10 -23.61 8.83 60.66
CA LEU A 10 -22.39 9.50 61.10
C LEU A 10 -21.24 9.19 60.14
N LEU A 11 -20.46 10.24 59.87
CA LEU A 11 -19.07 10.23 59.38
C LEU A 11 -18.86 10.27 57.86
N ALA A 12 -19.17 11.43 57.29
CA ALA A 12 -18.34 12.04 56.26
C ALA A 12 -17.54 13.19 56.88
N THR A 13 -16.27 13.33 56.48
CA THR A 13 -15.31 14.48 56.52
C THR A 13 -13.90 13.90 56.75
N THR A 14 -12.82 14.23 56.02
CA THR A 14 -12.38 15.43 55.30
C THR A 14 -11.39 15.09 54.16
N SER A 15 -11.26 16.04 53.23
CA SER A 15 -10.35 16.18 52.08
C SER A 15 -8.92 16.63 52.42
N LEU A 16 -7.90 16.27 51.61
CA LEU A 16 -7.00 17.15 50.80
C LEU A 16 -5.72 16.43 50.28
N THR A 17 -5.29 16.82 49.07
CA THR A 17 -4.34 16.31 48.02
C THR A 17 -2.83 16.20 48.38
N PRO A 18 -1.90 15.61 47.55
CA PRO A 18 -1.92 15.48 46.06
C PRO A 18 -1.45 14.15 45.37
N VAL A 19 -2.21 13.79 44.32
CA VAL A 19 -1.93 13.05 43.04
C VAL A 19 -1.34 11.62 43.03
N GLU A 20 -2.19 10.61 42.76
CA GLU A 20 -2.37 9.85 41.49
C GLU A 20 -3.55 8.88 41.73
N ALA A 21 -4.65 9.01 40.98
CA ALA A 21 -5.91 8.33 41.30
C ALA A 21 -5.96 6.88 40.80
N LYS A 22 -5.87 5.91 41.73
CA LYS A 22 -6.41 4.56 41.61
C LYS A 22 -7.76 4.50 42.32
N ALA A 23 -8.74 3.82 41.74
CA ALA A 23 -9.96 3.41 42.43
C ALA A 23 -10.09 1.89 42.35
N GLU A 24 -10.15 1.25 43.52
CA GLU A 24 -10.58 -0.13 43.74
C GLU A 24 -11.76 -0.11 44.74
N PRO A 25 -12.54 -1.22 44.84
CA PRO A 25 -14.00 -1.19 44.97
C PRO A 25 -14.48 -1.44 46.41
N VAL A 26 -15.80 -1.31 46.66
CA VAL A 26 -16.60 -2.20 47.52
C VAL A 26 -18.08 -1.76 47.53
N THR A 27 -18.97 -2.76 47.35
CA THR A 27 -20.44 -2.77 47.51
C THR A 27 -21.35 -2.21 46.40
N GLY A 28 -21.57 -3.02 45.36
CA GLY A 28 -22.71 -2.92 44.43
C GLY A 28 -23.49 -4.24 44.26
N PHE A 29 -23.51 -5.12 45.27
CA PHE A 29 -23.98 -6.51 45.14
C PHE A 29 -25.48 -6.76 45.41
N ILE A 30 -26.31 -5.79 45.79
CA ILE A 30 -27.74 -6.10 46.05
C ILE A 30 -28.63 -4.99 45.49
N LEU A 31 -29.03 -5.10 44.21
CA LEU A 31 -30.24 -4.47 43.64
C LEU A 31 -30.49 -4.85 42.16
N GLY A 32 -30.13 -6.08 41.74
CA GLY A 32 -30.25 -6.53 40.34
C GLY A 32 -31.28 -7.64 40.09
N SER A 33 -32.08 -8.02 41.08
CA SER A 33 -33.12 -9.04 40.92
C SER A 33 -34.45 -8.52 41.47
N LEU A 34 -35.26 -7.90 40.61
CA LEU A 34 -36.73 -7.83 40.64
C LEU A 34 -37.20 -6.75 39.64
N GLY A 35 -37.73 -7.15 38.49
CA GLY A 35 -38.34 -6.21 37.54
C GLY A 35 -38.58 -6.78 36.14
N VAL A 36 -39.39 -7.82 36.00
CA VAL A 36 -40.03 -8.17 34.73
C VAL A 36 -41.37 -7.42 34.64
N ALA A 37 -41.66 -6.92 33.43
CA ALA A 37 -42.94 -6.45 32.88
C ALA A 37 -43.31 -4.96 33.00
N GLY A 38 -43.50 -4.33 31.83
CA GLY A 38 -44.31 -3.12 31.66
C GLY A 38 -43.65 -2.04 30.79
N GLY A 39 -44.05 -1.96 29.53
CA GLY A 39 -43.54 -0.95 28.59
C GLY A 39 -44.03 0.48 28.86
N SER A 40 -43.20 1.46 28.55
CA SER A 40 -43.57 2.71 27.86
C SER A 40 -42.30 3.54 27.63
N ALA A 41 -42.16 4.05 26.41
CA ALA A 41 -41.06 4.89 25.97
C ALA A 41 -41.13 6.28 26.61
N ILE A 42 -40.05 6.73 27.25
CA ILE A 42 -39.77 8.15 27.49
C ILE A 42 -38.28 8.39 27.26
N ALA A 43 -37.99 9.23 26.27
CA ALA A 43 -36.67 9.75 25.95
C ALA A 43 -36.26 10.85 26.95
N THR A 44 -35.10 10.71 27.60
CA THR A 44 -34.36 11.85 28.19
C THR A 44 -32.85 11.52 28.29
N THR A 45 -32.09 12.25 27.47
CA THR A 45 -30.76 12.87 27.71
C THR A 45 -29.64 12.08 28.39
N ALA A 46 -28.61 11.79 27.58
CA ALA A 46 -27.32 11.21 27.93
C ALA A 46 -26.47 12.11 28.85
N ALA A 47 -26.23 11.64 30.08
CA ALA A 47 -25.06 11.96 30.89
C ALA A 47 -24.95 10.92 32.02
N TYR A 48 -23.75 10.35 32.20
CA TYR A 48 -23.35 9.40 33.24
C TYR A 48 -23.93 7.97 33.20
N ALA A 49 -23.24 7.11 32.46
CA ALA A 49 -23.17 5.66 32.74
C ALA A 49 -21.81 5.10 32.32
N ALA A 50 -20.72 5.60 32.91
CA ALA A 50 -19.45 4.88 32.97
C ALA A 50 -19.37 4.23 34.36
N GLY A 51 -19.73 2.95 34.46
CA GLY A 51 -19.68 2.24 35.74
C GLY A 51 -20.54 0.99 35.93
N THR A 52 -21.28 0.50 34.93
CA THR A 52 -22.13 -0.70 35.09
C THR A 52 -22.16 -1.65 33.87
N ALA A 53 -21.09 -1.69 33.08
CA ALA A 53 -20.96 -2.62 31.93
C ALA A 53 -20.04 -3.82 32.19
N PHE A 54 -19.81 -4.19 33.46
CA PHE A 54 -19.03 -5.40 33.81
C PHE A 54 -19.91 -6.65 34.04
N ALA A 55 -21.21 -6.58 33.75
CA ALA A 55 -22.15 -7.69 33.97
C ALA A 55 -22.60 -8.41 32.67
N ALA A 56 -22.08 -8.01 31.51
CA ALA A 56 -22.62 -8.41 30.19
C ALA A 56 -21.64 -9.14 29.27
N THR A 57 -20.35 -9.21 29.61
CA THR A 57 -19.44 -10.15 28.95
C THR A 57 -19.78 -11.55 29.44
N ALA A 58 -19.84 -12.54 28.54
CA ALA A 58 -20.39 -13.88 28.84
C ALA A 58 -19.72 -14.58 30.04
N LEU A 59 -18.53 -14.13 30.47
CA LEU A 59 -17.75 -14.65 31.60
C LEU A 59 -17.83 -13.80 32.89
N GLY A 60 -18.85 -12.94 33.07
CA GLY A 60 -18.94 -12.12 34.28
C GLY A 60 -20.35 -11.62 34.58
N GLY A 61 -21.11 -12.39 35.36
CA GLY A 61 -22.39 -11.94 35.93
C GLY A 61 -23.21 -13.09 36.49
N PHE A 62 -23.62 -13.00 37.76
CA PHE A 62 -24.62 -13.87 38.39
C PHE A 62 -26.03 -13.57 37.82
N VAL A 63 -26.26 -13.95 36.56
CA VAL A 63 -27.59 -13.97 35.94
C VAL A 63 -27.96 -15.43 35.73
N VAL A 64 -29.26 -15.74 35.75
CA VAL A 64 -29.84 -17.09 35.84
C VAL A 64 -29.25 -18.11 34.83
N ASN A 65 -28.67 -17.67 33.69
CA ASN A 65 -27.89 -18.50 32.77
C ASN A 65 -26.57 -17.80 32.37
N THR A 66 -25.43 -18.16 32.99
CA THR A 66 -24.09 -17.62 32.64
C THR A 66 -23.31 -18.61 31.79
N VAL A 67 -22.75 -18.18 30.66
CA VAL A 67 -21.96 -19.05 29.77
C VAL A 67 -20.52 -19.13 30.28
N VAL A 68 -20.16 -20.27 30.87
CA VAL A 68 -18.89 -20.43 31.58
C VAL A 68 -17.78 -21.04 30.71
N ALA A 69 -18.12 -21.68 29.58
CA ALA A 69 -17.14 -22.12 28.59
C ALA A 69 -17.70 -22.16 27.16
N ILE A 70 -16.86 -21.81 26.18
CA ILE A 70 -17.23 -21.74 24.76
C ILE A 70 -16.09 -22.29 23.89
N GLY A 71 -16.43 -23.23 23.01
CA GLY A 71 -15.54 -23.80 22.00
C GLY A 71 -15.77 -23.27 20.58
N LEU A 72 -14.93 -23.75 19.66
CA LEU A 72 -14.88 -23.26 18.28
C LEU A 72 -16.22 -23.37 17.54
N SER A 73 -17.02 -24.40 17.78
CA SER A 73 -18.29 -24.61 17.06
C SER A 73 -19.33 -23.51 17.32
N ALA A 74 -19.39 -23.00 18.55
CA ALA A 74 -20.28 -21.90 18.90
C ALA A 74 -19.76 -20.55 18.35
N LEU A 75 -18.43 -20.37 18.30
CA LEU A 75 -17.79 -19.16 17.78
C LEU A 75 -17.85 -19.09 16.25
N ALA A 76 -17.69 -20.22 15.55
CA ALA A 76 -17.81 -20.29 14.10
C ALA A 76 -19.21 -19.88 13.61
N MET A 77 -20.29 -20.19 14.36
CA MET A 77 -21.64 -19.72 14.04
C MET A 77 -21.78 -18.19 14.10
N LYS A 78 -21.05 -17.52 15.00
CA LYS A 78 -21.07 -16.05 15.08
C LYS A 78 -20.33 -15.39 13.92
N LEU A 79 -19.50 -16.13 13.18
CA LEU A 79 -18.67 -15.62 12.08
C LEU A 79 -19.30 -15.84 10.69
N GLN A 80 -20.56 -16.28 10.60
CA GLN A 80 -21.31 -16.48 9.34
C GLN A 80 -22.60 -15.63 9.27
N PRO A 81 -23.03 -15.13 8.10
CA PRO A 81 -22.28 -14.53 7.00
C PRO A 81 -22.33 -12.99 7.05
N LYS A 82 -22.51 -12.38 8.23
CA LYS A 82 -22.44 -10.93 8.38
C LYS A 82 -21.14 -10.56 9.08
N PRO A 83 -20.08 -10.18 8.35
CA PRO A 83 -18.88 -9.69 8.99
C PRO A 83 -19.23 -8.41 9.77
N THR A 84 -19.12 -8.45 11.09
CA THR A 84 -19.04 -7.24 11.92
C THR A 84 -17.66 -6.57 11.80
N THR A 85 -16.74 -7.19 11.05
CA THR A 85 -15.37 -6.72 10.87
C THR A 85 -15.10 -6.32 9.43
N PRO A 86 -14.70 -5.06 9.16
CA PRO A 86 -14.31 -4.62 7.81
C PRO A 86 -13.20 -5.49 7.22
N PRO A 87 -13.29 -5.87 5.93
CA PRO A 87 -12.25 -6.64 5.27
C PRO A 87 -10.91 -5.87 5.21
N PRO A 88 -9.76 -6.55 5.10
CA PRO A 88 -8.44 -5.94 5.04
C PRO A 88 -8.34 -4.80 4.02
N ALA A 89 -8.83 -4.99 2.79
CA ALA A 89 -8.79 -3.96 1.76
C ALA A 89 -9.50 -2.66 2.17
N ALA A 90 -10.60 -2.75 2.93
CA ALA A 90 -11.34 -1.58 3.43
C ALA A 90 -10.57 -0.80 4.51
N ARG A 91 -9.57 -1.42 5.15
CA ARG A 91 -8.72 -0.79 6.18
C ARG A 91 -7.46 -0.14 5.60
N MET A 92 -7.17 -0.35 4.32
CA MET A 92 -5.98 0.17 3.62
C MET A 92 -6.16 1.58 3.06
N VAL A 93 -7.00 2.39 3.70
CA VAL A 93 -7.35 3.75 3.26
C VAL A 93 -7.05 4.78 4.35
N ASN A 94 -6.86 6.03 3.95
CA ASN A 94 -6.87 7.15 4.89
C ASN A 94 -8.14 7.96 4.73
N PHE A 95 -8.72 8.38 5.85
CA PHE A 95 -9.96 9.13 5.89
C PHE A 95 -9.89 10.21 6.96
N ALA A 96 -10.60 11.31 6.76
CA ALA A 96 -10.69 12.40 7.73
C ALA A 96 -12.10 12.37 8.35
N GLN A 97 -12.15 12.13 9.65
CA GLN A 97 -13.38 12.17 10.45
C GLN A 97 -13.06 12.85 11.79
N PRO A 98 -13.98 13.65 12.34
CA PRO A 98 -13.73 14.39 13.58
C PRO A 98 -13.61 13.49 14.80
N VAL A 99 -14.28 12.33 14.79
CA VAL A 99 -14.23 11.33 15.86
C VAL A 99 -14.13 9.96 15.21
N VAL A 100 -13.22 9.14 15.72
CA VAL A 100 -12.94 7.79 15.26
C VAL A 100 -12.64 6.91 16.47
N TYR A 101 -12.98 5.62 16.39
CA TYR A 101 -12.68 4.67 17.45
C TYR A 101 -11.18 4.35 17.48
N ALA A 102 -10.65 4.10 18.68
CA ALA A 102 -9.28 3.67 18.83
C ALA A 102 -9.13 2.23 18.34
N GLU A 103 -8.05 1.99 17.59
CA GLU A 103 -7.74 0.68 17.04
C GLU A 103 -6.41 0.18 17.61
N ARG A 104 -6.41 -1.07 18.07
CA ARG A 104 -5.24 -1.80 18.55
C ARG A 104 -4.81 -2.83 17.53
N VAL A 105 -3.51 -2.88 17.27
CA VAL A 105 -2.88 -3.72 16.26
C VAL A 105 -2.02 -4.78 16.93
N TYR A 106 -2.27 -6.04 16.59
CA TYR A 106 -1.52 -7.21 17.05
C TYR A 106 -0.86 -7.92 15.87
N GLY A 107 0.34 -8.46 16.10
CA GLY A 107 1.14 -9.10 15.06
C GLY A 107 1.45 -8.17 13.88
N ARG A 108 1.63 -8.76 12.70
CA ARG A 108 1.97 -8.03 11.47
C ARG A 108 0.73 -7.81 10.61
N THR A 109 0.43 -6.57 10.25
CA THR A 109 -0.73 -6.27 9.38
C THR A 109 -0.46 -5.07 8.48
N ARG A 110 -1.15 -5.02 7.33
CA ARG A 110 -1.15 -3.84 6.47
C ARG A 110 -2.38 -3.01 6.75
N LYS A 111 -2.18 -1.74 7.11
CA LYS A 111 -3.27 -0.90 7.58
C LYS A 111 -3.01 0.58 7.29
N GLY A 112 -4.03 1.27 6.81
CA GLY A 112 -4.12 2.73 6.80
C GLY A 112 -4.83 3.23 8.06
N GLY A 113 -5.32 4.46 8.03
CA GLY A 113 -5.98 4.99 9.22
C GLY A 113 -6.40 6.44 9.12
N PRO A 114 -7.07 6.92 10.18
CA PRO A 114 -7.63 8.26 10.22
C PRO A 114 -6.54 9.33 10.15
N ILE A 115 -6.85 10.43 9.47
CA ILE A 115 -5.96 11.57 9.32
C ILE A 115 -6.11 12.47 10.56
N GLY A 116 -5.11 12.47 11.44
CA GLY A 116 -5.07 13.30 12.64
C GLY A 116 -4.72 14.76 12.37
N PHE A 117 -4.05 15.04 11.24
CA PHE A 117 -3.74 16.40 10.80
C PHE A 117 -3.66 16.45 9.26
N THR A 118 -4.11 17.54 8.66
CA THR A 118 -3.87 17.87 7.25
C THR A 118 -3.66 19.37 7.10
N GLY A 119 -2.70 19.77 6.27
CA GLY A 119 -2.38 21.16 6.01
C GLY A 119 -1.72 21.35 4.64
N PHE A 120 -1.62 22.58 4.17
CA PHE A 120 -0.96 22.91 2.91
C PHE A 120 -0.06 24.13 3.08
N VAL A 121 1.20 24.01 2.70
CA VAL A 121 2.22 25.06 2.75
C VAL A 121 3.28 24.80 1.68
N ASP A 122 3.83 25.85 1.06
CA ASP A 122 4.91 25.77 0.05
C ASP A 122 4.71 24.76 -1.08
N GLY A 123 3.47 24.64 -1.57
CA GLY A 123 3.14 23.71 -2.65
C GLY A 123 3.12 22.23 -2.21
N ARG A 124 3.16 21.96 -0.91
CA ARG A 124 3.14 20.62 -0.32
C ARG A 124 1.90 20.43 0.55
N ARG A 125 1.28 19.27 0.42
CA ARG A 125 0.22 18.83 1.33
C ARG A 125 0.82 17.96 2.41
N TYR A 126 0.75 18.41 3.65
CA TYR A 126 1.10 17.63 4.83
C TYR A 126 -0.13 16.89 5.33
N TYR A 127 0.04 15.64 5.72
CA TYR A 127 -1.01 14.83 6.32
C TYR A 127 -0.42 13.79 7.26
N VAL A 128 -1.16 13.46 8.32
CA VAL A 128 -0.69 12.59 9.40
C VAL A 128 -1.69 11.44 9.61
N PRO A 129 -1.53 10.32 8.90
CA PRO A 129 -2.29 9.10 9.19
C PRO A 129 -1.85 8.48 10.53
N ILE A 130 -2.82 8.23 11.40
CA ILE A 130 -2.64 7.48 12.65
C ILE A 130 -2.93 6.01 12.36
N LEU A 131 -1.97 5.13 12.65
CA LEU A 131 -2.01 3.70 12.30
C LEU A 131 -2.48 2.83 13.47
N ALA A 132 -2.13 3.21 14.70
CA ALA A 132 -2.53 2.50 15.91
C ALA A 132 -2.65 3.45 17.11
N ALA A 133 -3.63 3.18 17.98
CA ALA A 133 -3.86 3.93 19.22
C ALA A 133 -2.99 3.44 20.40
N HIS A 134 -1.81 2.91 20.10
CA HIS A 134 -0.80 2.48 21.06
C HIS A 134 0.58 2.49 20.39
N ARG A 135 1.62 2.16 21.16
CA ARG A 135 2.95 2.01 20.60
C ARG A 135 3.11 0.73 19.78
N ILE A 136 3.83 0.83 18.66
CA ILE A 136 4.13 -0.27 17.76
C ILE A 136 5.63 -0.59 17.76
N GLU A 137 6.01 -1.78 17.32
CA GLU A 137 7.42 -2.11 17.13
C GLU A 137 8.02 -1.26 16.01
N GLY A 138 7.31 -1.15 14.88
CA GLY A 138 7.72 -0.32 13.77
C GLY A 138 6.99 -0.61 12.47
N VAL A 139 7.40 0.13 11.44
CA VAL A 139 6.97 -0.10 10.05
C VAL A 139 7.96 -1.03 9.38
N VAL A 140 7.45 -2.09 8.75
CA VAL A 140 8.23 -3.11 8.04
C VAL A 140 8.35 -2.76 6.55
N GLU A 141 7.25 -2.30 5.96
CA GLU A 141 7.18 -1.95 4.55
C GLU A 141 6.28 -0.74 4.35
N HIS A 142 6.72 0.22 3.54
CA HIS A 142 5.95 1.40 3.23
C HIS A 142 5.14 1.19 1.95
N TRP A 143 3.86 1.58 1.99
CA TRP A 143 2.98 1.53 0.85
C TRP A 143 2.29 2.88 0.65
N LEU A 144 2.38 3.40 -0.57
CA LEU A 144 1.63 4.56 -1.04
C LEU A 144 0.69 4.10 -2.16
N ASP A 145 -0.61 4.19 -1.91
CA ASP A 145 -1.66 3.55 -2.71
C ASP A 145 -1.38 2.05 -2.89
N GLU A 146 -1.13 1.63 -4.14
CA GLU A 146 -0.81 0.24 -4.52
C GLU A 146 0.69 0.03 -4.81
N ARG A 147 1.55 0.96 -4.40
CA ARG A 147 3.00 0.91 -4.66
C ARG A 147 3.76 0.72 -3.36
N THR A 148 4.69 -0.23 -3.36
CA THR A 148 5.71 -0.37 -2.32
C THR A 148 6.75 0.72 -2.52
N VAL A 149 7.19 1.35 -1.43
CA VAL A 149 8.12 2.48 -1.51
C VAL A 149 9.32 2.28 -0.60
N THR A 150 10.48 2.70 -1.10
CA THR A 150 11.75 2.67 -0.38
C THR A 150 12.14 4.08 0.02
N LEU A 151 12.66 4.20 1.26
CA LEU A 151 13.08 5.48 1.82
C LEU A 151 14.61 5.62 1.84
N THR A 152 15.10 6.83 1.63
CA THR A 152 16.51 7.23 1.78
C THR A 152 16.77 7.82 3.16
N THR A 153 18.04 7.96 3.53
CA THR A 153 18.48 8.59 4.80
C THR A 153 18.56 10.12 4.70
N GLU A 154 17.68 10.77 3.94
CA GLU A 154 17.69 12.23 3.75
C GLU A 154 17.39 12.98 5.06
N ALA A 155 18.35 13.78 5.51
CA ALA A 155 18.29 14.50 6.78
C ALA A 155 17.51 15.82 6.68
N ASP A 156 17.54 16.48 5.53
CA ASP A 156 16.81 17.72 5.30
C ASP A 156 15.30 17.42 5.19
N GLN A 157 14.52 17.92 6.14
CA GLN A 157 13.07 17.71 6.20
C GLN A 157 12.32 18.33 5.02
N SER A 158 12.95 19.30 4.34
CA SER A 158 12.43 19.95 3.15
C SER A 158 12.67 19.13 1.87
N LEU A 159 13.53 18.10 1.90
CA LEU A 159 13.83 17.23 0.77
C LEU A 159 13.11 15.88 0.91
N SER A 160 12.76 15.33 -0.25
CA SER A 160 12.06 14.03 -0.37
C SER A 160 12.97 12.92 0.12
N ASN A 161 12.45 12.04 0.97
CA ASN A 161 13.13 10.79 1.31
C ASN A 161 12.61 9.58 0.52
N ILE A 162 11.71 9.75 -0.45
CA ILE A 162 11.23 8.66 -1.29
C ILE A 162 12.17 8.44 -2.48
N ALA A 163 12.66 7.20 -2.67
CA ALA A 163 13.55 6.81 -3.76
C ALA A 163 12.86 6.15 -4.95
N THR A 164 11.62 5.68 -4.78
CA THR A 164 10.95 4.83 -5.76
C THR A 164 10.39 5.65 -6.93
N ALA A 165 10.87 5.39 -8.15
CA ALA A 165 10.28 5.98 -9.36
C ALA A 165 8.84 5.44 -9.61
N PRO A 166 7.93 6.25 -10.18
CA PRO A 166 8.10 7.63 -10.66
C PRO A 166 7.87 8.71 -9.57
N ILE A 167 7.53 8.31 -8.34
CA ILE A 167 7.19 9.23 -7.25
C ILE A 167 8.41 9.76 -6.48
N ALA A 168 9.62 9.33 -6.85
CA ALA A 168 10.87 9.78 -6.26
C ALA A 168 10.99 11.31 -6.34
N GLY A 169 11.37 11.95 -5.23
CA GLY A 169 11.49 13.41 -5.17
C GLY A 169 10.20 14.17 -4.83
N TYR A 170 9.04 13.49 -4.78
CA TYR A 170 7.73 14.14 -4.61
C TYR A 170 7.09 13.94 -3.25
N GLY A 171 7.73 13.23 -2.32
CA GLY A 171 7.16 13.06 -0.99
C GLY A 171 8.17 12.71 0.08
N ARG A 172 7.73 12.83 1.34
CA ARG A 172 8.51 12.38 2.49
C ARG A 172 7.62 11.63 3.46
N ILE A 173 8.17 10.58 4.06
CA ILE A 173 7.52 9.80 5.12
C ILE A 173 8.43 9.80 6.36
N ASN A 174 7.98 10.40 7.44
CA ASN A 174 8.61 10.34 8.76
C ASN A 174 7.70 9.52 9.69
N THR A 175 8.10 8.32 10.06
CA THR A 175 7.29 7.46 10.94
C THR A 175 7.51 7.79 12.42
N PHE A 176 6.47 7.56 13.22
CA PHE A 176 6.54 7.64 14.66
C PHE A 176 5.79 6.46 15.28
N THR A 177 6.34 5.89 16.36
CA THR A 177 5.95 4.56 16.84
C THR A 177 5.11 4.58 18.11
N GLY A 178 4.78 5.75 18.66
CA GLY A 178 4.04 5.91 19.91
C GLY A 178 4.84 5.66 21.18
N ARG A 179 6.16 5.41 21.08
CA ARG A 179 7.03 5.13 22.23
C ARG A 179 7.11 6.30 23.21
N ALA A 180 7.43 6.00 24.47
CA ALA A 180 7.67 7.04 25.47
C ALA A 180 8.88 7.90 25.07
N GLY A 181 8.76 9.22 25.17
CA GLY A 181 9.79 10.16 24.72
C GLY A 181 9.66 10.60 23.26
N GLN A 182 8.60 10.19 22.55
CA GLN A 182 8.30 10.70 21.21
C GLN A 182 8.17 12.22 21.21
N THR A 183 8.88 12.86 20.29
CA THR A 183 8.87 14.30 20.05
C THR A 183 7.98 14.63 18.85
N ALA A 184 7.54 15.89 18.74
CA ALA A 184 6.90 16.37 17.52
C ALA A 184 7.85 16.24 16.33
N ASP A 185 7.30 15.96 15.15
CA ASP A 185 8.08 15.86 13.92
C ASP A 185 8.65 17.24 13.57
N PRO A 186 9.98 17.37 13.38
CA PRO A 186 10.59 18.67 13.11
C PRO A 186 10.10 19.27 11.79
N GLY A 187 9.91 18.46 10.75
CA GLY A 187 9.40 18.93 9.46
C GLY A 187 7.97 19.46 9.52
N LEU A 188 7.15 18.93 10.43
CA LEU A 188 5.80 19.43 10.66
C LEU A 188 5.77 20.72 11.50
N VAL A 189 6.61 20.79 12.53
CA VAL A 189 6.75 21.99 13.39
C VAL A 189 7.29 23.17 12.59
N ASP A 190 8.32 22.94 11.76
CA ASP A 190 8.91 23.99 10.92
C ASP A 190 7.95 24.49 9.83
N ALA A 191 7.01 23.64 9.40
CA ALA A 191 6.07 23.95 8.32
C ALA A 191 4.83 24.74 8.78
N PHE A 192 4.45 24.69 10.06
CA PHE A 192 3.22 25.30 10.56
C PHE A 192 3.42 25.94 11.94
N ASP A 193 3.26 27.26 12.03
CA ASP A 193 3.37 28.02 13.28
C ASP A 193 2.41 27.54 14.39
N GLN A 194 1.27 26.95 14.02
CA GLN A 194 0.29 26.42 14.97
C GLN A 194 0.75 25.10 15.60
N ILE A 195 1.68 24.38 14.96
CA ILE A 195 2.17 23.08 15.42
C ILE A 195 3.39 23.29 16.31
N THR A 196 3.14 23.27 17.62
CA THR A 196 4.18 23.32 18.65
C THR A 196 4.71 21.93 19.00
N THR A 197 5.79 21.88 19.79
CA THR A 197 6.38 20.65 20.35
C THR A 197 5.42 19.80 21.20
N ALA A 198 4.28 20.36 21.61
CA ALA A 198 3.22 19.63 22.30
C ALA A 198 2.47 18.65 21.38
N HIS A 199 2.47 18.88 20.05
CA HIS A 199 1.82 18.03 19.05
C HIS A 199 2.69 16.81 18.69
N ASN A 200 3.09 16.06 19.70
CA ASN A 200 4.05 14.96 19.57
C ASN A 200 3.39 13.59 19.31
N PHE A 201 2.06 13.52 19.24
CA PHE A 201 1.30 12.27 19.07
C PHE A 201 1.71 11.16 20.05
N ARG A 202 2.16 11.52 21.26
CA ARG A 202 2.67 10.54 22.24
C ARG A 202 1.59 9.50 22.56
N GLY A 203 1.98 8.23 22.50
CA GLY A 203 1.08 7.09 22.70
C GLY A 203 0.34 6.63 21.45
N LEU A 204 0.46 7.36 20.33
CA LEU A 204 -0.09 6.99 19.03
C LEU A 204 1.04 6.67 18.06
N ALA A 205 0.83 5.68 17.20
CA ALA A 205 1.74 5.36 16.11
C ALA A 205 1.17 5.84 14.77
N GLY A 206 2.04 6.28 13.87
CA GLY A 206 1.64 6.89 12.61
C GLY A 206 2.82 7.33 11.76
N ALA A 207 2.53 8.20 10.80
CA ALA A 207 3.56 8.88 10.03
C ALA A 207 3.17 10.31 9.72
N VAL A 208 4.14 11.22 9.72
CA VAL A 208 4.01 12.53 9.09
C VAL A 208 4.44 12.38 7.64
N ILE A 209 3.55 12.78 6.73
CA ILE A 209 3.78 12.66 5.30
C ILE A 209 3.56 14.02 4.66
N TRP A 210 4.46 14.40 3.77
CA TRP A 210 4.16 15.48 2.84
C TRP A 210 4.22 14.99 1.40
N ALA A 211 3.31 15.52 0.58
CA ALA A 211 3.18 15.24 -0.84
C ALA A 211 3.33 16.57 -1.61
N LYS A 212 4.36 16.68 -2.45
CA LYS A 212 4.68 17.88 -3.23
C LYS A 212 3.85 17.91 -4.51
N ARG A 213 3.34 19.09 -4.87
CA ARG A 213 2.70 19.31 -6.17
C ARG A 213 3.70 19.03 -7.30
N PRO A 214 3.41 18.09 -8.21
CA PRO A 214 4.27 17.80 -9.34
C PRO A 214 3.95 18.73 -10.51
N PRO A 215 4.81 18.77 -11.55
CA PRO A 215 4.44 19.36 -12.83
C PRO A 215 3.17 18.72 -13.38
N GLU A 216 2.35 19.50 -14.10
CA GLU A 216 1.09 19.02 -14.71
C GLU A 216 1.33 17.78 -15.58
N SER A 217 2.44 17.75 -16.32
CA SER A 217 2.82 16.65 -17.22
C SER A 217 3.07 15.30 -16.52
N SER A 218 3.31 15.29 -15.21
CA SER A 218 3.59 14.07 -14.44
C SER A 218 2.56 13.86 -13.34
N PHE A 219 1.49 14.68 -13.32
CA PHE A 219 0.51 14.66 -12.23
C PHE A 219 -0.21 13.32 -12.14
N THR A 220 -0.71 12.78 -13.25
CA THR A 220 -1.43 11.50 -13.28
C THR A 220 -0.51 10.30 -13.01
N GLU A 221 0.77 10.40 -13.36
CA GLU A 221 1.75 9.36 -13.10
C GLU A 221 2.07 9.26 -11.60
N ILE A 222 2.31 10.43 -10.98
CA ILE A 222 2.69 10.56 -9.57
C ILE A 222 1.46 10.35 -8.67
N TYR A 223 0.31 10.96 -9.02
CA TYR A 223 -0.96 10.88 -8.29
C TYR A 223 -2.11 10.35 -9.19
N PRO A 224 -2.16 9.04 -9.46
CA PRO A 224 -3.17 8.45 -10.35
C PRO A 224 -4.62 8.71 -9.92
N GLN A 225 -4.85 8.85 -8.61
CA GLN A 225 -6.18 9.11 -8.03
C GLN A 225 -6.54 10.60 -7.99
N GLY A 226 -5.72 11.48 -8.58
CA GLY A 226 -5.92 12.93 -8.60
C GLY A 226 -5.83 13.62 -7.23
N ARG A 227 -5.34 12.90 -6.21
CA ARG A 227 -5.18 13.37 -4.82
C ARG A 227 -3.90 12.80 -4.21
N GLN A 228 -3.53 13.27 -3.01
CA GLN A 228 -2.40 12.72 -2.28
C GLN A 228 -2.58 11.21 -2.03
N TRP A 229 -1.46 10.48 -1.96
CA TRP A 229 -1.45 9.04 -1.76
C TRP A 229 -2.11 8.61 -0.44
N ALA A 230 -2.80 7.48 -0.47
CA ALA A 230 -3.18 6.76 0.73
C ALA A 230 -1.96 5.98 1.27
N TYR A 231 -1.51 6.32 2.47
CA TYR A 231 -0.47 5.60 3.17
C TYR A 231 -1.07 4.47 4.02
N ALA A 232 -0.72 3.24 3.66
CA ALA A 232 -1.20 2.01 4.30
C ALA A 232 -0.05 1.01 4.45
N PRO A 233 0.93 1.29 5.33
CA PRO A 233 2.13 0.48 5.50
C PRO A 233 1.82 -0.90 6.11
N VAL A 234 2.78 -1.81 5.98
CA VAL A 234 2.85 -3.04 6.76
C VAL A 234 3.57 -2.72 8.07
N ILE A 235 2.92 -3.00 9.19
CA ILE A 235 3.42 -2.69 10.53
C ILE A 235 3.49 -3.93 11.41
N ASP A 236 4.49 -3.97 12.27
CA ASP A 236 4.54 -4.87 13.43
C ASP A 236 3.93 -4.12 14.61
N GLY A 237 2.80 -4.64 15.12
CA GLY A 237 1.92 -4.00 16.11
C GLY A 237 2.51 -3.89 17.52
N ASN A 238 1.69 -4.18 18.54
CA ASN A 238 2.01 -3.95 19.94
C ASN A 238 3.36 -4.59 20.37
N ASP A 239 4.31 -3.76 20.81
CA ASP A 239 5.63 -4.15 21.31
C ASP A 239 5.70 -4.20 22.85
N ARG A 240 4.58 -4.12 23.58
CA ARG A 240 4.55 -4.31 25.07
C ARG A 240 3.92 -5.61 25.54
N ILE A 241 3.72 -6.59 24.65
CA ILE A 241 3.10 -7.84 25.05
C ILE A 241 4.02 -8.56 26.03
N TYR A 242 3.48 -8.90 27.20
CA TYR A 242 4.22 -9.57 28.26
C TYR A 242 4.36 -11.06 27.97
N ASP A 243 5.60 -11.56 27.99
CA ASP A 243 5.90 -12.98 27.84
C ASP A 243 6.30 -13.55 29.22
N PRO A 244 5.46 -14.38 29.87
CA PRO A 244 5.74 -14.91 31.20
C PRO A 244 6.93 -15.87 31.23
N ARG A 245 7.37 -16.40 30.08
CA ARG A 245 8.47 -17.38 29.99
C ARG A 245 9.83 -16.75 30.27
N ASP A 246 9.99 -15.48 29.93
CA ASP A 246 11.22 -14.73 30.15
C ASP A 246 11.03 -13.44 30.98
N GLY A 247 9.78 -13.11 31.35
CA GLY A 247 9.43 -11.94 32.15
C GLY A 247 9.56 -10.61 31.39
N SER A 248 9.75 -10.64 30.07
CA SER A 248 9.97 -9.44 29.25
C SER A 248 8.68 -8.94 28.61
N ARG A 249 8.70 -7.68 28.15
CA ARG A 249 7.65 -7.10 27.30
C ARG A 249 8.25 -6.77 25.94
N LYS A 250 7.76 -7.42 24.88
CA LYS A 250 8.30 -7.34 23.53
C LYS A 250 7.20 -7.46 22.49
N TYR A 251 7.56 -7.19 21.24
CA TYR A 251 6.72 -7.57 20.11
C TYR A 251 6.64 -9.10 19.97
N THR A 252 5.44 -9.61 19.75
CA THR A 252 5.17 -11.00 19.43
C THR A 252 3.83 -11.11 18.72
N ASN A 253 3.70 -12.10 17.84
CA ASN A 253 2.43 -12.49 17.23
C ASN A 253 1.95 -13.86 17.73
N ASN A 254 2.57 -14.42 18.77
CA ASN A 254 2.15 -15.66 19.41
C ASN A 254 0.68 -15.53 19.90
N ALA A 255 -0.17 -16.44 19.46
CA ALA A 255 -1.62 -16.34 19.68
C ALA A 255 -2.00 -16.28 21.18
N ALA A 256 -1.37 -17.09 22.03
CA ALA A 256 -1.67 -17.11 23.46
C ALA A 256 -1.26 -15.81 24.16
N LEU A 257 -0.08 -15.27 23.81
CA LEU A 257 0.39 -14.00 24.39
C LEU A 257 -0.47 -12.81 23.93
N VAL A 258 -0.92 -12.82 22.67
CA VAL A 258 -1.86 -11.81 22.14
C VAL A 258 -3.21 -11.89 22.85
N ILE A 259 -3.76 -13.10 23.05
CA ILE A 259 -5.01 -13.29 23.80
C ILE A 259 -4.86 -12.80 25.25
N ALA A 260 -3.76 -13.14 25.91
CA ALA A 260 -3.49 -12.68 27.28
C ALA A 260 -3.37 -11.15 27.37
N ASP A 261 -2.67 -10.50 26.43
CA ASP A 261 -2.58 -9.03 26.37
C ASP A 261 -3.97 -8.40 26.17
N TRP A 262 -4.80 -8.97 25.29
CA TRP A 262 -6.17 -8.51 25.08
C TRP A 262 -7.03 -8.69 26.34
N VAL A 263 -6.97 -9.84 27.04
CA VAL A 263 -7.71 -10.05 28.29
C VAL A 263 -7.32 -9.00 29.33
N VAL A 264 -6.02 -8.78 29.53
CA VAL A 264 -5.53 -7.89 30.60
C VAL A 264 -5.72 -6.42 30.25
N ASN A 265 -5.41 -6.01 29.02
CA ASN A 265 -5.30 -4.60 28.64
C ASN A 265 -6.49 -4.06 27.83
N SER A 266 -7.34 -4.92 27.28
CA SER A 266 -8.56 -4.51 26.55
C SER A 266 -9.82 -4.91 27.33
N LEU A 267 -9.95 -6.17 27.73
CA LEU A 267 -11.11 -6.64 28.49
C LEU A 267 -11.06 -6.19 29.97
N GLY A 268 -9.86 -6.01 30.53
CA GLY A 268 -9.66 -5.66 31.94
C GLY A 268 -9.84 -6.84 32.90
N GLY A 269 -9.66 -8.07 32.40
CA GLY A 269 -9.70 -9.30 33.19
C GLY A 269 -8.32 -9.75 33.67
N GLU A 270 -8.29 -10.82 34.45
CA GLU A 270 -7.06 -11.47 34.91
C GLU A 270 -6.87 -12.82 34.21
N VAL A 271 -5.61 -13.22 34.04
CA VAL A 271 -5.20 -14.51 33.48
C VAL A 271 -4.27 -15.24 34.44
N ASP A 272 -4.21 -16.57 34.31
CA ASP A 272 -3.20 -17.37 34.98
C ASP A 272 -1.92 -17.43 34.11
N TRP A 273 -0.81 -16.87 34.59
CA TRP A 273 0.41 -16.74 33.79
C TRP A 273 1.14 -18.07 33.55
N ASP A 274 0.94 -19.07 34.40
CA ASP A 274 1.48 -20.42 34.20
C ASP A 274 0.70 -21.13 33.09
N GLU A 275 -0.63 -20.96 33.06
CA GLU A 275 -1.45 -21.40 31.92
C GLU A 275 -1.05 -20.69 30.62
N VAL A 276 -0.91 -19.37 30.64
CA VAL A 276 -0.47 -18.61 29.46
C VAL A 276 0.90 -19.11 28.97
N THR A 277 1.80 -19.49 29.87
CA THR A 277 3.10 -20.08 29.52
C THR A 277 2.95 -21.38 28.73
N ASP A 278 2.11 -22.30 29.20
CA ASP A 278 1.85 -23.57 28.51
C ASP A 278 1.22 -23.34 27.13
N GLU A 279 0.26 -22.42 27.04
CA GLU A 279 -0.43 -22.09 25.79
C GLU A 279 0.46 -21.33 24.80
N ALA A 280 1.39 -20.50 25.28
CA ALA A 280 2.41 -19.86 24.47
C ALA A 280 3.36 -20.90 23.87
N ASN A 281 3.81 -21.87 24.66
CA ASN A 281 4.62 -22.98 24.18
C ASN A 281 3.87 -23.85 23.15
N ALA A 282 2.58 -24.08 23.36
CA ALA A 282 1.73 -24.79 22.40
C ALA A 282 1.53 -24.04 21.08
N SER A 283 1.53 -22.70 21.11
CA SER A 283 1.42 -21.84 19.94
C SER A 283 2.71 -21.79 19.12
N ASP A 284 3.87 -21.86 19.79
CA ASP A 284 5.20 -21.82 19.16
C ASP A 284 5.70 -23.19 18.63
N VAL A 285 4.89 -24.25 18.74
CA VAL A 285 5.24 -25.56 18.17
C VAL A 285 5.46 -25.41 16.66
N GLY A 286 6.66 -25.75 16.19
CA GLY A 286 7.00 -25.71 14.78
C GLY A 286 6.17 -26.68 13.95
N VAL A 287 5.50 -26.18 12.93
CA VAL A 287 4.77 -26.96 11.92
C VAL A 287 5.38 -26.71 10.55
N THR A 288 5.51 -27.76 9.76
CA THR A 288 5.95 -27.66 8.36
C THR A 288 4.72 -27.40 7.48
N ASN A 289 4.79 -26.43 6.56
CA ASN A 289 3.77 -26.18 5.53
C ASN A 289 3.96 -27.09 4.30
N ALA A 290 3.08 -27.00 3.30
CA ALA A 290 3.16 -27.78 2.07
C ALA A 290 4.44 -27.51 1.27
N GLU A 291 4.97 -26.29 1.37
CA GLU A 291 6.19 -25.81 0.72
C GLU A 291 7.49 -26.22 1.45
N GLY A 292 7.39 -26.85 2.63
CA GLY A 292 8.53 -27.35 3.40
C GLY A 292 9.15 -26.37 4.40
N GLU A 293 8.57 -25.18 4.56
CA GLU A 293 8.99 -24.17 5.54
C GLU A 293 8.44 -24.50 6.94
N ILE A 294 9.25 -24.19 7.97
CA ILE A 294 8.85 -24.35 9.38
C ILE A 294 8.38 -23.01 9.91
N GLN A 295 7.21 -23.03 10.55
CA GLN A 295 6.57 -21.85 11.12
C GLN A 295 5.86 -22.19 12.44
N PRO A 296 5.56 -21.21 13.30
CA PRO A 296 4.75 -21.43 14.50
C PRO A 296 3.36 -21.94 14.14
N ARG A 297 2.78 -22.76 15.02
CA ARG A 297 1.45 -23.35 14.82
C ARG A 297 0.33 -22.32 14.87
N TRP A 298 0.40 -21.38 15.82
CA TRP A 298 -0.66 -20.41 16.06
C TRP A 298 -0.12 -18.99 16.20
N THR A 299 -0.54 -18.13 15.27
CA THR A 299 -0.24 -16.69 15.31
C THR A 299 -1.52 -15.86 15.17
N ILE A 300 -1.52 -14.65 15.71
CA ILE A 300 -2.63 -13.68 15.54
C ILE A 300 -2.06 -12.39 14.97
N ASN A 301 -2.59 -11.98 13.82
CA ASN A 301 -2.12 -10.85 13.04
C ASN A 301 -3.33 -10.04 12.54
N GLY A 302 -3.59 -8.87 13.13
CA GLY A 302 -4.71 -8.04 12.73
C GLY A 302 -5.02 -6.90 13.68
N THR A 303 -6.26 -6.41 13.64
CA THR A 303 -6.66 -5.18 14.34
C THR A 303 -7.98 -5.39 15.06
N VAL A 304 -8.00 -4.95 16.32
CA VAL A 304 -9.19 -4.88 17.18
C VAL A 304 -9.60 -3.42 17.32
N SER A 305 -10.88 -3.12 17.17
CA SER A 305 -11.43 -1.76 17.30
C SER A 305 -12.28 -1.64 18.55
N ASP A 306 -12.20 -0.50 19.24
CA ASP A 306 -13.08 -0.18 20.36
C ASP A 306 -14.56 -0.04 19.96
N GLU A 307 -14.85 0.04 18.66
CA GLU A 307 -16.23 -0.03 18.13
C GLU A 307 -16.85 -1.43 18.28
N GLN A 308 -16.02 -2.46 18.30
CA GLN A 308 -16.48 -3.85 18.35
C GLN A 308 -16.79 -4.26 19.79
N ASP A 309 -17.89 -4.97 20.00
CA ASP A 309 -18.18 -5.61 21.28
C ASP A 309 -17.07 -6.60 21.65
N TYR A 310 -16.71 -6.69 22.93
CA TYR A 310 -15.66 -7.62 23.40
C TYR A 310 -15.90 -9.07 23.00
N GLU A 311 -17.17 -9.47 22.87
CA GLU A 311 -17.57 -10.80 22.41
C GLU A 311 -17.17 -11.07 20.96
N ASP A 312 -17.30 -10.07 20.08
CA ASP A 312 -16.88 -10.17 18.67
C ASP A 312 -15.36 -10.17 18.55
N GLN A 313 -14.68 -9.37 19.37
CA GLN A 313 -13.21 -9.37 19.46
C GLN A 313 -12.70 -10.75 19.91
N ARG A 314 -13.29 -11.31 20.98
CA ARG A 314 -13.00 -12.65 21.48
C ARG A 314 -13.24 -13.72 20.42
N ALA A 315 -14.37 -13.67 19.73
CA ALA A 315 -14.70 -14.64 18.68
C ALA A 315 -13.66 -14.64 17.55
N GLN A 316 -13.19 -13.47 17.12
CA GLN A 316 -12.15 -13.35 16.09
C GLN A 316 -10.80 -13.90 16.56
N LEU A 317 -10.37 -13.56 17.78
CA LEU A 317 -9.12 -14.07 18.36
C LEU A 317 -9.16 -15.59 18.54
N ALA A 318 -10.29 -16.12 19.02
CA ALA A 318 -10.49 -17.55 19.22
C ALA A 318 -10.50 -18.32 17.91
N ALA A 319 -11.21 -17.82 16.90
CA ALA A 319 -11.32 -18.48 15.60
C ALA A 319 -9.99 -18.53 14.86
N ALA A 320 -9.12 -17.53 15.05
CA ALA A 320 -7.79 -17.52 14.45
C ALA A 320 -6.91 -18.70 14.89
N CYS A 321 -7.07 -19.18 16.13
CA CYS A 321 -6.21 -20.20 16.72
C CYS A 321 -6.93 -21.41 17.33
N ASP A 322 -8.22 -21.60 16.99
CA ASP A 322 -9.07 -22.66 17.54
C ASP A 322 -9.02 -22.68 19.08
N ALA A 323 -9.10 -21.50 19.72
CA ALA A 323 -9.02 -21.37 21.17
C ALA A 323 -10.37 -21.69 21.84
N PHE A 324 -10.28 -22.38 22.96
CA PHE A 324 -11.39 -22.67 23.87
C PHE A 324 -11.29 -21.73 25.08
N PHE A 325 -12.31 -20.89 25.29
CA PHE A 325 -12.35 -19.92 26.40
C PHE A 325 -13.23 -20.45 27.53
N TYR A 326 -12.82 -20.21 28.77
CA TYR A 326 -13.58 -20.61 29.95
C TYR A 326 -13.32 -19.71 31.16
N GLU A 327 -14.24 -19.72 32.11
CA GLU A 327 -14.08 -19.08 33.42
C GLU A 327 -13.38 -20.05 34.36
N ARG A 328 -12.27 -19.63 34.96
CA ARG A 328 -11.58 -20.41 35.99
C ARG A 328 -12.32 -20.29 37.32
N THR A 329 -12.11 -21.26 38.20
CA THR A 329 -12.74 -21.29 39.53
C THR A 329 -12.29 -20.14 40.44
N ASP A 330 -11.17 -19.48 40.13
CA ASP A 330 -10.66 -18.29 40.80
C ASP A 330 -11.17 -16.96 40.18
N GLY A 331 -12.09 -17.01 39.21
CA GLY A 331 -12.67 -15.85 38.53
C GLY A 331 -11.80 -15.27 37.42
N LYS A 332 -10.65 -15.88 37.12
CA LYS A 332 -9.79 -15.50 35.99
C LYS A 332 -10.31 -16.07 34.68
N VAL A 333 -9.89 -15.48 33.58
CA VAL A 333 -10.16 -15.99 32.24
C VAL A 333 -9.12 -17.04 31.88
N GLY A 334 -9.56 -18.27 31.64
CA GLY A 334 -8.75 -19.37 31.12
C GLY A 334 -8.96 -19.54 29.62
N PHE A 335 -7.94 -20.05 28.93
CA PHE A 335 -8.07 -20.40 27.52
C PHE A 335 -7.12 -21.53 27.11
N THR A 336 -7.49 -22.29 26.09
CA THR A 336 -6.63 -23.35 25.54
C THR A 336 -6.60 -23.26 24.02
N VAL A 337 -5.41 -23.02 23.44
CA VAL A 337 -5.22 -22.94 21.97
C VAL A 337 -5.38 -24.31 21.32
N GLY A 338 -5.73 -24.32 20.03
CA GLY A 338 -6.13 -25.51 19.28
C GLY A 338 -5.09 -26.62 19.27
N ARG A 339 -5.28 -27.64 20.10
CA ARG A 339 -4.54 -28.90 20.04
C ARG A 339 -5.36 -30.03 20.66
N TRP A 340 -5.08 -31.26 20.22
CA TRP A 340 -5.63 -32.42 20.87
C TRP A 340 -5.00 -32.61 22.25
N ILE A 341 -5.85 -32.78 23.27
CA ILE A 341 -5.46 -33.16 24.61
C ILE A 341 -6.34 -34.36 24.97
N ALA A 342 -5.72 -35.48 25.32
CA ALA A 342 -6.47 -36.69 25.65
C ALA A 342 -7.41 -36.43 26.84
N PRO A 343 -8.70 -36.80 26.74
CA PRO A 343 -9.66 -36.58 27.82
C PRO A 343 -9.28 -37.43 29.03
N THR A 344 -9.23 -36.82 30.20
CA THR A 344 -9.07 -37.52 31.49
C THR A 344 -10.39 -37.68 32.24
N LEU A 345 -11.37 -36.81 31.96
CA LEU A 345 -12.73 -36.90 32.50
C LEU A 345 -13.58 -37.86 31.69
N THR A 346 -14.26 -38.78 32.38
CA THR A 346 -15.29 -39.65 31.79
C THR A 346 -16.61 -39.40 32.49
N LEU A 347 -17.62 -38.98 31.72
CA LEU A 347 -19.01 -38.88 32.16
C LEU A 347 -19.74 -40.18 31.83
N THR A 348 -20.51 -40.66 32.79
CA THR A 348 -21.33 -41.87 32.71
C THR A 348 -22.81 -41.49 32.59
N ALA A 349 -23.68 -42.47 32.35
CA ALA A 349 -25.13 -42.24 32.27
C ALA A 349 -25.69 -41.52 33.52
N ASP A 350 -25.12 -41.76 34.71
CA ASP A 350 -25.57 -41.18 35.97
C ASP A 350 -25.31 -39.66 36.10
N ASP A 351 -24.40 -39.11 35.28
CA ASP A 351 -24.03 -37.70 35.32
C ASP A 351 -25.03 -36.79 34.56
N PHE A 352 -25.94 -37.40 33.79
CA PHE A 352 -26.88 -36.72 32.92
C PHE A 352 -28.30 -36.73 33.49
N TYR A 353 -28.88 -35.54 33.65
CA TYR A 353 -30.31 -35.37 33.93
C TYR A 353 -31.16 -35.35 32.66
N SER A 354 -30.59 -34.83 31.58
CA SER A 354 -31.14 -34.95 30.23
C SER A 354 -30.02 -35.25 29.26
N PHE A 355 -30.30 -36.06 28.25
CA PHE A 355 -29.34 -36.45 27.24
C PHE A 355 -30.05 -36.55 25.89
N GLU A 356 -29.71 -35.65 24.98
CA GLU A 356 -30.17 -35.61 23.60
C GLU A 356 -28.96 -35.78 22.69
N LEU A 357 -29.03 -36.74 21.77
CA LEU A 357 -27.97 -37.02 20.82
C LEU A 357 -28.54 -36.94 19.41
N THR A 358 -27.92 -36.11 18.58
CA THR A 358 -28.25 -36.01 17.17
C THR A 358 -27.10 -36.55 16.34
N GLU A 359 -27.38 -37.46 15.40
CA GLU A 359 -26.40 -37.89 14.41
C GLU A 359 -26.33 -36.84 13.28
N GLY A 360 -25.30 -35.98 13.34
CA GLY A 360 -25.14 -34.82 12.47
C GLY A 360 -24.32 -35.06 11.19
N GLN A 361 -23.92 -36.29 10.88
CA GLN A 361 -23.05 -36.57 9.72
C GLN A 361 -23.72 -36.32 8.36
N TRP A 362 -25.05 -36.28 8.34
CA TRP A 362 -25.87 -36.36 7.14
C TRP A 362 -26.93 -35.26 7.18
N GLY A 363 -26.81 -34.26 6.31
CA GLY A 363 -27.76 -33.15 6.21
C GLY A 363 -27.29 -32.13 5.17
N ALA A 364 -28.23 -31.41 4.56
CA ALA A 364 -27.92 -30.37 3.58
C ALA A 364 -27.21 -29.14 4.19
N ASP A 365 -27.25 -29.00 5.52
CA ASP A 365 -26.69 -27.86 6.25
C ASP A 365 -25.22 -28.05 6.67
N ALA A 366 -24.67 -29.27 6.53
CA ALA A 366 -23.27 -29.53 6.85
C ALA A 366 -22.39 -29.28 5.61
N PRO A 367 -21.30 -28.49 5.72
CA PRO A 367 -20.44 -28.19 4.59
C PRO A 367 -19.76 -29.45 4.07
N ASP A 368 -19.71 -29.58 2.75
CA ASP A 368 -18.92 -30.59 2.05
C ASP A 368 -17.48 -30.08 1.83
N GLU A 369 -17.32 -28.77 1.71
CA GLU A 369 -16.04 -28.11 1.55
C GLU A 369 -15.96 -26.78 2.31
N VAL A 370 -14.78 -26.45 2.84
CA VAL A 370 -14.54 -25.22 3.61
C VAL A 370 -13.33 -24.50 3.06
N ALA A 371 -13.48 -23.21 2.75
CA ALA A 371 -12.40 -22.33 2.30
C ALA A 371 -12.34 -21.07 3.17
N VAL A 372 -11.42 -21.05 4.15
CA VAL A 372 -11.27 -19.92 5.06
C VAL A 372 -10.75 -18.70 4.29
N THR A 373 -11.47 -17.58 4.35
CA THR A 373 -10.97 -16.31 3.81
C THR A 373 -10.09 -15.64 4.85
N TYR A 374 -8.82 -15.41 4.52
CA TYR A 374 -7.80 -14.85 5.42
C TYR A 374 -7.05 -13.69 4.74
N THR A 375 -6.17 -13.02 5.48
CA THR A 375 -5.34 -11.93 4.96
C THR A 375 -4.10 -12.50 4.30
N GLU A 376 -3.88 -12.26 3.01
CA GLU A 376 -2.79 -12.90 2.26
C GLU A 376 -1.64 -11.90 1.94
N PRO A 377 -0.47 -12.01 2.60
CA PRO A 377 0.69 -11.15 2.34
C PRO A 377 1.13 -11.07 0.87
N GLU A 378 1.11 -12.17 0.13
CA GLU A 378 1.51 -12.23 -1.29
C GLU A 378 0.51 -11.55 -2.23
N ASN A 379 -0.75 -11.46 -1.82
CA ASN A 379 -1.80 -10.69 -2.50
C ASN A 379 -1.87 -9.25 -1.96
N ALA A 380 -0.70 -8.68 -1.66
CA ALA A 380 -0.57 -7.32 -1.12
C ALA A 380 -1.39 -7.08 0.17
N TRP A 381 -1.55 -8.12 1.00
CA TRP A 381 -2.31 -8.13 2.27
C TRP A 381 -3.83 -8.01 2.11
N ARG A 382 -4.38 -8.43 0.98
CA ARG A 382 -5.83 -8.46 0.74
C ARG A 382 -6.46 -9.76 1.20
N GLU A 383 -7.77 -9.74 1.40
CA GLU A 383 -8.55 -10.95 1.66
C GLU A 383 -8.47 -11.94 0.50
N THR A 384 -8.25 -13.22 0.79
CA THR A 384 -8.34 -14.30 -0.19
C THR A 384 -8.78 -15.59 0.49
N PRO A 385 -9.64 -16.42 -0.13
CA PRO A 385 -9.85 -17.79 0.31
C PRO A 385 -8.54 -18.59 0.30
N ALA A 386 -8.29 -19.35 1.35
CA ALA A 386 -7.30 -20.42 1.37
C ALA A 386 -7.70 -21.54 0.41
N GLY A 387 -6.77 -22.44 0.11
CA GLY A 387 -7.06 -23.65 -0.63
C GLY A 387 -8.19 -24.45 0.03
N THR A 388 -9.12 -24.93 -0.79
CA THR A 388 -10.36 -25.54 -0.31
C THR A 388 -10.10 -26.88 0.39
N TRP A 389 -10.52 -26.99 1.66
CA TRP A 389 -10.57 -28.28 2.35
C TRP A 389 -11.83 -29.04 1.93
N VAL A 390 -11.67 -30.13 1.19
CA VAL A 390 -12.78 -31.00 0.78
C VAL A 390 -12.94 -32.12 1.81
N GLU A 391 -14.04 -32.08 2.55
CA GLU A 391 -14.38 -33.09 3.55
C GLU A 391 -15.24 -34.22 2.95
N ASN A 392 -16.10 -33.88 1.98
CA ASN A 392 -16.94 -34.83 1.27
C ASN A 392 -17.01 -34.48 -0.21
N ALA A 393 -16.52 -35.37 -1.08
CA ALA A 393 -16.51 -35.14 -2.52
C ALA A 393 -17.87 -35.52 -3.14
N VAL A 394 -18.69 -34.50 -3.43
CA VAL A 394 -20.02 -34.67 -4.07
C VAL A 394 -20.13 -33.79 -5.32
N PRO A 395 -21.02 -34.12 -6.29
CA PRO A 395 -21.13 -33.36 -7.54
C PRO A 395 -21.53 -31.88 -7.39
N LYS A 396 -22.22 -31.54 -6.29
CA LYS A 396 -22.61 -30.16 -5.93
C LYS A 396 -22.32 -29.94 -4.45
N PRO A 397 -21.09 -29.58 -4.08
CA PRO A 397 -20.71 -29.45 -2.68
C PRO A 397 -21.37 -28.21 -2.06
N VAL A 398 -21.76 -28.34 -0.79
CA VAL A 398 -22.11 -27.20 0.05
C VAL A 398 -20.80 -26.56 0.54
N ARG A 399 -20.51 -25.35 0.04
CA ARG A 399 -19.29 -24.61 0.35
C ARG A 399 -19.52 -23.60 1.48
N GLU A 400 -18.65 -23.63 2.47
CA GLU A 400 -18.61 -22.64 3.55
C GLU A 400 -17.31 -21.81 3.48
N GLU A 401 -17.45 -20.49 3.58
CA GLU A 401 -16.33 -19.54 3.50
C GLU A 401 -16.26 -18.65 4.75
N PRO A 402 -15.79 -19.18 5.90
CA PRO A 402 -15.66 -18.38 7.11
C PRO A 402 -14.59 -17.30 6.92
N GLN A 403 -14.88 -16.08 7.35
CA GLN A 403 -13.99 -14.92 7.21
C GLN A 403 -13.20 -14.73 8.50
N ILE A 404 -11.89 -14.98 8.46
CA ILE A 404 -11.00 -14.94 9.62
C ILE A 404 -9.76 -14.11 9.26
N PHE A 405 -9.92 -12.79 9.27
CA PHE A 405 -8.88 -11.85 8.83
C PHE A 405 -7.70 -11.68 9.80
N MET A 406 -7.79 -12.27 10.99
CA MET A 406 -6.69 -12.31 11.99
C MET A 406 -5.61 -13.36 11.65
N ILE A 407 -5.82 -14.15 10.60
CA ILE A 407 -4.86 -15.13 10.07
C ILE A 407 -4.13 -14.51 8.89
N SER A 408 -2.80 -14.63 8.87
CA SER A 408 -1.94 -14.20 7.76
C SER A 408 -1.19 -15.34 7.08
N ASN A 409 -1.49 -16.58 7.46
CA ASN A 409 -0.76 -17.77 7.06
C ASN A 409 -1.71 -18.84 6.49
N HIS A 410 -1.38 -19.34 5.29
CA HIS A 410 -2.18 -20.33 4.58
C HIS A 410 -2.37 -21.63 5.39
N ASN A 411 -1.30 -22.24 5.90
CA ASN A 411 -1.37 -23.49 6.67
C ASN A 411 -2.25 -23.35 7.91
N GLN A 412 -2.18 -22.21 8.59
CA GLN A 412 -3.03 -21.92 9.75
C GLN A 412 -4.51 -21.83 9.32
N ALA A 413 -4.80 -21.14 8.21
CA ALA A 413 -6.15 -21.08 7.65
C ALA A 413 -6.67 -22.47 7.26
N THR A 414 -5.85 -23.32 6.63
CA THR A 414 -6.21 -24.71 6.31
C THR A 414 -6.51 -25.54 7.56
N ARG A 415 -5.71 -25.40 8.63
CA ARG A 415 -5.97 -26.09 9.90
C ARG A 415 -7.33 -25.72 10.46
N ILE A 416 -7.65 -24.43 10.49
CA ILE A 416 -8.95 -23.95 10.95
C ILE A 416 -10.07 -24.44 10.04
N GLY A 417 -9.90 -24.39 8.72
CA GLY A 417 -10.87 -24.90 7.75
C GLY A 417 -11.18 -26.38 7.95
N LYS A 418 -10.14 -27.21 8.13
CA LYS A 418 -10.30 -28.62 8.50
C LYS A 418 -11.07 -28.78 9.80
N ARG A 419 -10.74 -28.01 10.83
CA ARG A 419 -11.39 -28.09 12.15
C ARG A 419 -12.88 -27.73 12.06
N ILE A 420 -13.23 -26.65 11.34
CA ILE A 420 -14.61 -26.24 11.10
C ILE A 420 -15.37 -27.35 10.36
N ALA A 421 -14.80 -27.88 9.26
CA ALA A 421 -15.43 -28.96 8.49
C ALA A 421 -15.71 -30.20 9.36
N ARG A 422 -14.74 -30.62 10.18
CA ARG A 422 -14.87 -31.79 11.07
C ARG A 422 -15.90 -31.58 12.17
N MET A 423 -15.96 -30.38 12.75
CA MET A 423 -16.91 -30.05 13.80
C MET A 423 -18.34 -29.97 13.27
N ARG A 424 -18.55 -29.38 12.08
CA ARG A 424 -19.87 -29.32 11.46
C ARG A 424 -20.38 -30.70 11.02
N ARG A 425 -19.49 -31.60 10.63
CA ARG A 425 -19.79 -33.00 10.29
C ARG A 425 -19.51 -33.98 11.44
N ALA A 426 -19.54 -33.50 12.68
CA ALA A 426 -19.33 -34.36 13.84
C ALA A 426 -20.31 -35.55 13.81
N LYS A 427 -19.84 -36.73 14.21
CA LYS A 427 -20.67 -37.94 14.24
C LYS A 427 -21.90 -37.75 15.11
N TYR A 428 -21.67 -37.22 16.31
CA TYR A 428 -22.70 -36.96 17.28
C TYR A 428 -22.63 -35.51 17.75
N GLN A 429 -23.78 -34.87 17.84
CA GLN A 429 -24.00 -33.62 18.54
C GLN A 429 -24.77 -33.95 19.82
N LEU A 430 -24.18 -33.63 20.95
CA LEU A 430 -24.74 -33.84 22.28
C LEU A 430 -25.33 -32.54 22.78
N ARG A 431 -26.58 -32.59 23.23
CA ARG A 431 -27.19 -31.57 24.09
C ARG A 431 -27.63 -32.25 25.38
N ALA A 432 -27.20 -31.74 26.51
CA ALA A 432 -27.45 -32.39 27.78
C ALA A 432 -27.64 -31.38 28.91
N THR A 433 -28.36 -31.81 29.94
CA THR A 433 -28.37 -31.15 31.24
C THR A 433 -27.59 -32.04 32.20
N ILE A 434 -26.51 -31.51 32.77
CA ILE A 434 -25.64 -32.22 33.71
C ILE A 434 -25.72 -31.57 35.09
N GLY A 435 -25.42 -32.36 36.11
CA GLY A 435 -25.36 -31.88 37.49
C GLY A 435 -24.04 -31.23 37.87
N LEU A 436 -23.53 -31.58 39.04
CA LEU A 436 -22.28 -31.04 39.57
C LEU A 436 -21.05 -31.41 38.73
N ALA A 437 -21.15 -32.42 37.85
CA ALA A 437 -20.14 -32.73 36.84
C ALA A 437 -19.79 -31.53 35.93
N GLY A 438 -20.68 -30.53 35.81
CA GLY A 438 -20.36 -29.28 35.11
C GLY A 438 -19.22 -28.49 35.75
N TYR A 439 -19.05 -28.54 37.08
CA TYR A 439 -17.89 -27.92 37.74
C TYR A 439 -16.60 -28.68 37.48
N GLU A 440 -16.68 -30.01 37.40
CA GLU A 440 -15.55 -30.84 37.02
C GLU A 440 -15.13 -30.50 35.59
N LEU A 441 -16.07 -30.37 34.64
CA LEU A 441 -15.78 -29.89 33.28
C LEU A 441 -15.14 -28.49 33.25
N LEU A 442 -15.53 -27.58 34.14
CA LEU A 442 -15.06 -26.19 34.15
C LEU A 442 -13.68 -26.01 34.82
N GLY A 443 -13.35 -26.82 35.83
CA GLY A 443 -12.14 -26.59 36.63
C GLY A 443 -11.49 -27.83 37.23
N GLY A 444 -11.94 -29.03 36.87
CA GLY A 444 -11.46 -30.31 37.41
C GLY A 444 -10.10 -30.76 36.86
N ARG A 445 -9.61 -30.12 35.78
CA ARG A 445 -8.31 -30.45 35.20
C ARG A 445 -7.18 -29.83 36.03
N ASP A 446 -6.01 -30.47 35.97
CA ASP A 446 -4.77 -29.98 36.59
C ASP A 446 -4.59 -28.46 36.47
N GLY A 447 -4.32 -27.82 37.62
CA GLY A 447 -4.15 -26.37 37.71
C GLY A 447 -5.46 -25.58 37.60
N GLY A 448 -6.62 -26.19 37.88
CA GLY A 448 -7.93 -25.52 37.89
C GLY A 448 -8.46 -25.20 36.48
N ARG A 449 -8.03 -25.97 35.47
CA ARG A 449 -8.36 -25.73 34.06
C ARG A 449 -9.65 -26.45 33.67
N ALA A 450 -10.29 -25.96 32.62
CA ALA A 450 -11.44 -26.64 32.05
C ALA A 450 -11.02 -27.84 31.18
N HIS A 451 -11.87 -28.87 31.17
CA HIS A 451 -11.81 -29.95 30.20
C HIS A 451 -12.49 -29.52 28.90
N ARG A 452 -11.69 -29.09 27.92
CA ARG A 452 -12.17 -28.92 26.54
C ARG A 452 -12.71 -30.24 25.97
N PHE A 453 -12.07 -31.36 26.31
CA PHE A 453 -12.43 -32.71 25.85
C PHE A 453 -12.77 -33.63 27.02
N PHE A 454 -13.82 -34.42 26.86
CA PHE A 454 -14.27 -35.41 27.84
C PHE A 454 -14.79 -36.66 27.13
N ARG A 455 -14.74 -37.81 27.80
CA ARG A 455 -15.30 -39.06 27.29
C ARG A 455 -16.70 -39.26 27.85
N VAL A 456 -17.62 -39.76 27.03
CA VAL A 456 -18.96 -40.16 27.46
C VAL A 456 -19.09 -41.66 27.27
N VAL A 457 -19.50 -42.36 28.33
CA VAL A 457 -19.82 -43.79 28.32
C VAL A 457 -21.27 -43.96 28.76
N HIS A 458 -22.14 -44.28 27.81
CA HIS A 458 -23.57 -44.49 28.02
C HIS A 458 -23.97 -45.90 27.53
N PRO A 459 -23.98 -46.92 28.41
CA PRO A 459 -24.22 -48.32 28.01
C PRO A 459 -25.57 -48.52 27.31
N GLU A 460 -26.64 -47.89 27.79
CA GLU A 460 -27.99 -48.09 27.25
C GLU A 460 -28.16 -47.54 25.83
N MET A 461 -27.38 -46.52 25.46
CA MET A 461 -27.37 -45.90 24.14
C MET A 461 -26.21 -46.39 23.27
N GLY A 462 -25.38 -47.31 23.80
CA GLY A 462 -24.22 -47.84 23.08
C GLY A 462 -23.15 -46.79 22.75
N ILE A 463 -23.06 -45.71 23.51
CA ILE A 463 -22.10 -44.63 23.27
C ILE A 463 -20.85 -44.83 24.12
N ASP A 464 -19.70 -44.87 23.46
CA ASP A 464 -18.38 -44.76 24.06
C ASP A 464 -17.53 -43.88 23.16
N GLN A 465 -17.56 -42.57 23.39
CA GLN A 465 -16.92 -41.61 22.51
C GLN A 465 -16.38 -40.39 23.24
N THR A 466 -15.42 -39.70 22.60
CA THR A 466 -14.89 -38.43 23.07
C THR A 466 -15.67 -37.27 22.45
N PHE A 467 -15.99 -36.29 23.28
CA PHE A 467 -16.69 -35.08 22.91
C PHE A 467 -15.84 -33.86 23.23
N GLU A 468 -15.97 -32.83 22.40
CA GLU A 468 -15.44 -31.49 22.61
C GLU A 468 -16.58 -30.57 23.06
N VAL A 469 -16.35 -29.81 24.13
CA VAL A 469 -17.33 -28.83 24.63
C VAL A 469 -17.55 -27.73 23.58
N GLY A 470 -18.80 -27.60 23.13
CA GLY A 470 -19.25 -26.50 22.28
C GLY A 470 -19.62 -25.28 23.11
N GLU A 471 -20.52 -25.47 24.07
CA GLU A 471 -20.93 -24.46 25.05
C GLU A 471 -21.27 -25.15 26.37
N LEU A 472 -20.85 -24.55 27.47
CA LEU A 472 -21.27 -24.91 28.82
C LEU A 472 -21.88 -23.68 29.49
N SER A 473 -23.15 -23.79 29.86
CA SER A 473 -23.93 -22.71 30.46
C SER A 473 -24.42 -23.16 31.84
N ARG A 474 -24.28 -22.30 32.84
CA ARG A 474 -24.70 -22.56 34.21
C ARG A 474 -26.11 -22.00 34.44
N ASP A 475 -27.10 -22.89 34.58
CA ASP A 475 -28.52 -22.53 34.73
C ASP A 475 -28.98 -22.46 36.21
N GLY A 476 -28.03 -22.55 37.14
CA GLY A 476 -28.26 -22.52 38.58
C GLY A 476 -27.06 -22.97 39.39
N THR A 477 -27.23 -23.26 40.69
CA THR A 477 -26.12 -23.68 41.55
C THR A 477 -25.64 -25.10 41.24
N SER A 478 -26.52 -25.97 40.74
CA SER A 478 -26.27 -27.41 40.59
C SER A 478 -26.61 -27.99 39.21
N MET A 479 -26.99 -27.15 38.25
CA MET A 479 -27.37 -27.59 36.90
C MET A 479 -26.62 -26.79 35.85
N PHE A 480 -26.20 -27.50 34.81
CA PHE A 480 -25.54 -26.93 33.64
C PHE A 480 -26.18 -27.48 32.37
N THR A 481 -26.34 -26.61 31.38
CA THR A 481 -26.61 -27.01 30.01
C THR A 481 -25.30 -27.16 29.27
N LEU A 482 -25.11 -28.31 28.63
CA LEU A 482 -23.93 -28.67 27.85
C LEU A 482 -24.34 -28.91 26.40
N THR A 483 -23.63 -28.27 25.48
CA THR A 483 -23.59 -28.69 24.08
C THR A 483 -22.18 -29.17 23.74
N ALA A 484 -22.06 -30.28 23.01
CA ALA A 484 -20.77 -30.86 22.66
C ALA A 484 -20.82 -31.60 21.34
N ASN A 485 -19.68 -31.74 20.68
CA ASN A 485 -19.56 -32.45 19.40
C ASN A 485 -18.55 -33.59 19.52
N SER A 486 -18.85 -34.74 18.93
CA SER A 486 -17.91 -35.86 18.90
C SER A 486 -16.62 -35.46 18.19
N VAL A 487 -15.48 -35.85 18.75
CA VAL A 487 -14.16 -35.47 18.23
C VAL A 487 -13.15 -36.60 18.39
N LYS A 488 -12.14 -36.63 17.53
CA LYS A 488 -11.01 -37.56 17.60
C LYS A 488 -9.67 -36.85 17.43
N ALA A 489 -8.60 -37.46 17.93
CA ALA A 489 -7.24 -36.92 17.84
C ALA A 489 -6.82 -36.55 16.41
N GLY A 490 -7.21 -37.38 15.42
CA GLY A 490 -6.90 -37.16 14.00
C GLY A 490 -7.53 -35.90 13.38
N ASP A 491 -8.54 -35.30 14.03
CA ASP A 491 -9.16 -34.06 13.56
C ASP A 491 -8.22 -32.85 13.73
N PHE A 492 -7.27 -32.92 14.68
CA PHE A 492 -6.26 -31.88 14.93
C PHE A 492 -4.94 -32.10 14.18
N ALA A 493 -4.75 -33.28 13.59
CA ALA A 493 -3.53 -33.63 12.87
C ALA A 493 -3.62 -33.17 11.41
N LEU A 494 -2.76 -32.26 10.97
CA LEU A 494 -2.62 -31.91 9.56
C LEU A 494 -1.21 -32.36 9.10
N ASN A 495 -1.17 -33.28 8.15
CA ASN A 495 0.05 -33.62 7.43
C ASN A 495 0.13 -32.74 6.19
N ALA A 496 0.81 -31.59 6.31
CA ALA A 496 0.79 -30.54 5.30
C ALA A 496 1.30 -31.01 3.92
N PRO A 497 2.44 -31.74 3.80
CA PRO A 497 2.90 -32.25 2.51
C PRO A 497 1.94 -33.19 1.77
N VAL A 498 0.90 -33.71 2.43
CA VAL A 498 -0.03 -34.69 1.85
C VAL A 498 -1.44 -34.13 1.70
N ASN A 499 -1.89 -33.31 2.65
CA ASN A 499 -3.30 -32.94 2.78
C ASN A 499 -3.52 -31.43 2.88
N GLU A 500 -2.48 -30.59 2.85
CA GLU A 500 -2.70 -29.13 2.70
C GLU A 500 -3.12 -28.85 1.26
N PRO A 501 -4.30 -28.25 1.02
CA PRO A 501 -4.73 -27.86 -0.32
C PRO A 501 -3.75 -26.84 -0.92
N GLU A 502 -3.68 -26.79 -2.24
CA GLU A 502 -2.80 -25.84 -2.94
C GLU A 502 -3.22 -24.39 -2.63
N ARG A 503 -2.24 -23.56 -2.26
CA ARG A 503 -2.43 -22.13 -2.03
C ARG A 503 -2.73 -21.44 -3.38
N PRO A 504 -3.67 -20.48 -3.43
CA PRO A 504 -3.89 -19.70 -4.64
C PRO A 504 -2.62 -19.00 -5.12
N SER A 505 -2.26 -19.19 -6.39
CA SER A 505 -1.14 -18.49 -6.99
C SER A 505 -1.55 -17.10 -7.44
N TYR A 506 -0.79 -16.08 -7.05
CA TYR A 506 -0.92 -14.73 -7.60
C TYR A 506 0.09 -14.59 -8.72
N GLY A 507 -0.38 -14.49 -9.97
CA GLY A 507 0.50 -14.24 -11.11
C GLY A 507 1.35 -13.00 -10.85
N GLN A 508 2.58 -12.97 -11.39
CA GLN A 508 3.43 -11.78 -11.33
C GLN A 508 2.58 -10.55 -11.68
N ARG A 509 2.65 -9.53 -10.82
CA ARG A 509 2.01 -8.23 -11.05
C ARG A 509 2.25 -7.86 -12.50
N VAL A 510 1.17 -7.75 -13.29
CA VAL A 510 1.29 -7.28 -14.68
C VAL A 510 1.93 -5.91 -14.60
N VAL A 511 3.21 -5.83 -14.97
CA VAL A 511 3.92 -4.57 -15.07
C VAL A 511 3.35 -3.92 -16.31
N SER A 512 2.36 -3.05 -16.12
CA SER A 512 1.91 -2.17 -17.17
C SER A 512 3.07 -1.23 -17.51
N ASP A 513 3.70 -1.46 -18.65
CA ASP A 513 4.62 -0.48 -19.23
C ASP A 513 3.78 0.71 -19.70
N SER A 514 3.81 1.79 -18.93
CA SER A 514 3.18 3.06 -19.28
C SER A 514 4.16 4.01 -19.96
N SER A 515 5.31 3.52 -20.45
CA SER A 515 6.26 4.37 -21.18
C SER A 515 5.61 4.90 -22.46
N ILE A 516 5.80 6.20 -22.68
CA ILE A 516 5.30 6.88 -23.86
C ILE A 516 6.48 6.94 -24.84
N PRO A 517 6.34 6.40 -26.07
CA PRO A 517 7.44 6.40 -27.02
C PRO A 517 7.78 7.83 -27.46
N VAL A 518 9.07 8.10 -27.63
CA VAL A 518 9.56 9.37 -28.19
C VAL A 518 9.35 9.36 -29.70
N PRO A 519 8.82 10.44 -30.33
CA PRO A 519 8.64 10.50 -31.77
C PRO A 519 9.95 10.28 -32.54
N SER A 520 9.94 9.37 -33.51
CA SER A 520 11.06 9.10 -34.41
C SER A 520 11.06 10.02 -35.63
N SER A 521 12.21 10.14 -36.30
CA SER A 521 12.38 10.88 -37.57
C SER A 521 12.05 12.37 -37.47
N PHE A 522 12.30 12.99 -36.32
CA PHE A 522 12.18 14.43 -36.16
C PHE A 522 13.24 15.16 -36.99
N ALA A 523 12.80 16.04 -37.89
CA ALA A 523 13.66 16.82 -38.78
C ALA A 523 13.19 18.27 -38.86
N GLY A 524 14.13 19.19 -39.09
CA GLY A 524 13.86 20.61 -39.29
C GLY A 524 14.32 21.08 -40.66
N GLY A 525 13.57 22.02 -41.24
CA GLY A 525 13.89 22.67 -42.50
C GLY A 525 13.54 24.16 -42.48
N ALA A 526 14.24 24.95 -43.29
CA ALA A 526 13.97 26.38 -43.43
C ALA A 526 12.88 26.65 -44.48
N LEU A 527 12.01 27.60 -44.19
CA LEU A 527 11.06 28.21 -45.11
C LEU A 527 11.34 29.71 -45.20
N ALA A 528 10.75 30.38 -46.19
CA ALA A 528 10.90 31.82 -46.37
C ALA A 528 10.40 32.64 -45.16
N GLN A 529 10.83 33.90 -45.10
CA GLN A 529 10.38 34.90 -44.11
C GLN A 529 10.70 34.52 -42.65
N GLY A 530 11.85 33.88 -42.41
CA GLY A 530 12.30 33.57 -41.06
C GLY A 530 11.44 32.51 -40.37
N THR A 531 10.91 31.56 -41.15
CA THR A 531 10.05 30.47 -40.67
C THR A 531 10.78 29.14 -40.78
N LEU A 532 10.65 28.31 -39.75
CA LEU A 532 11.13 26.93 -39.75
C LEU A 532 9.94 25.97 -39.78
N ILE A 533 10.10 24.86 -40.50
CA ILE A 533 9.17 23.74 -40.48
C ILE A 533 9.85 22.53 -39.84
N TYR A 534 9.19 21.94 -38.86
CA TYR A 534 9.58 20.67 -38.26
C TYR A 534 8.60 19.59 -38.67
N THR A 535 9.10 18.40 -39.00
CA THR A 535 8.31 17.24 -39.40
C THR A 535 8.71 16.00 -38.61
N TRP A 536 7.79 15.06 -38.47
CA TRP A 536 8.01 13.78 -37.79
C TRP A 536 7.11 12.69 -38.41
N ALA A 537 7.41 11.43 -38.09
CA ALA A 537 6.57 10.31 -38.52
C ALA A 537 5.20 10.33 -37.82
N GLU A 538 4.15 9.87 -38.51
CA GLU A 538 2.81 9.74 -37.93
C GLU A 538 2.85 9.00 -36.59
N GLN A 539 2.17 9.56 -35.59
CA GLN A 539 2.06 9.01 -34.24
C GLN A 539 0.64 8.47 -34.01
N ASP A 540 0.48 7.60 -33.01
CA ASP A 540 -0.85 7.13 -32.60
C ASP A 540 -1.78 8.32 -32.28
N ALA A 541 -3.06 8.21 -32.67
CA ALA A 541 -4.07 9.25 -32.47
C ALA A 541 -4.32 9.58 -30.99
N GLY A 542 -3.89 8.72 -30.06
CA GLY A 542 -3.89 8.99 -28.62
C GLY A 542 -2.85 10.01 -28.16
N TYR A 543 -1.89 10.39 -29.03
CA TYR A 543 -0.82 11.33 -28.72
C TYR A 543 -0.97 12.68 -29.43
N THR A 544 -0.56 13.73 -28.73
CA THR A 544 -0.25 15.06 -29.30
C THR A 544 1.25 15.30 -29.17
N GLN A 545 1.83 16.11 -30.04
CA GLN A 545 3.27 16.37 -30.02
C GLN A 545 3.55 17.73 -29.42
N GLU A 546 4.63 17.83 -28.67
CA GLU A 546 5.19 19.10 -28.23
C GLU A 546 6.61 19.23 -28.75
N VAL A 547 6.87 20.33 -29.45
CA VAL A 547 8.19 20.69 -29.95
C VAL A 547 8.73 21.81 -29.07
N ARG A 548 9.95 21.63 -28.55
CA ARG A 548 10.72 22.70 -27.92
C ARG A 548 11.80 23.20 -28.87
N TYR A 549 12.08 24.50 -28.83
CA TYR A 549 13.08 25.14 -29.68
C TYR A 549 13.76 26.33 -28.98
N ARG A 550 14.99 26.66 -29.38
CA ARG A 550 15.74 27.83 -28.93
C ARG A 550 16.83 28.21 -29.93
N THR A 551 17.36 29.43 -29.85
CA THR A 551 18.56 29.80 -30.59
C THR A 551 19.79 29.09 -30.01
N LEU A 552 20.71 28.67 -30.87
CA LEU A 552 21.94 27.99 -30.48
C LEU A 552 22.74 28.88 -29.52
N GLY A 553 23.01 28.35 -28.31
CA GLY A 553 23.70 29.08 -27.24
C GLY A 553 22.77 29.67 -26.18
N ASP A 554 21.45 29.74 -26.41
CA ASP A 554 20.50 30.21 -25.41
C ASP A 554 20.24 29.16 -24.32
N THR A 555 19.91 29.63 -23.11
CA THR A 555 19.56 28.76 -21.98
C THR A 555 18.06 28.48 -21.89
N TYR A 556 17.21 29.30 -22.50
CA TYR A 556 15.76 29.22 -22.38
C TYR A 556 15.13 28.54 -23.59
N TRP A 557 14.31 27.52 -23.33
CA TRP A 557 13.55 26.80 -24.37
C TRP A 557 12.14 27.35 -24.46
N LEU A 558 11.71 27.67 -25.68
CA LEU A 558 10.30 27.88 -26.02
C LEU A 558 9.67 26.54 -26.40
N SER A 559 8.35 26.38 -26.24
CA SER A 559 7.64 25.19 -26.71
C SER A 559 6.31 25.50 -27.38
N ALA A 560 5.88 24.59 -28.25
CA ALA A 560 4.62 24.65 -28.96
C ALA A 560 4.00 23.25 -29.04
N VAL A 561 2.71 23.16 -28.72
CA VAL A 561 1.92 21.92 -28.75
C VAL A 561 1.10 21.87 -30.03
N THR A 562 1.06 20.71 -30.66
CA THR A 562 0.35 20.48 -31.93
C THR A 562 -1.08 20.01 -31.69
N ALA A 563 -1.91 20.11 -32.74
CA ALA A 563 -3.20 19.42 -32.76
C ALA A 563 -3.01 17.89 -32.86
N THR A 564 -4.05 17.14 -32.52
CA THR A 564 -4.07 15.68 -32.68
C THR A 564 -3.78 15.29 -34.14
N SER A 565 -2.99 14.23 -34.33
CA SER A 565 -2.60 13.71 -35.65
C SER A 565 -1.84 14.69 -36.54
N ALA A 566 -1.20 15.72 -35.97
CA ALA A 566 -0.28 16.56 -36.72
C ALA A 566 1.03 15.81 -37.03
N ASP A 567 1.57 16.01 -38.24
CA ASP A 567 2.85 15.47 -38.72
C ASP A 567 3.92 16.57 -38.90
N ARG A 568 3.53 17.83 -38.67
CA ARG A 568 4.36 19.00 -38.89
C ARG A 568 3.99 20.18 -37.99
N LEU A 569 4.96 21.04 -37.73
CA LEU A 569 4.79 22.31 -37.04
C LEU A 569 5.61 23.41 -37.74
N GLN A 570 5.00 24.57 -37.97
CA GLN A 570 5.69 25.75 -38.47
C GLN A 570 5.87 26.77 -37.34
N ILE A 571 7.05 27.36 -37.26
CA ILE A 571 7.42 28.34 -36.24
C ILE A 571 8.11 29.51 -36.94
N SER A 572 7.62 30.73 -36.73
CA SER A 572 8.10 31.93 -37.40
C SER A 572 8.65 32.97 -36.43
N GLY A 573 9.33 33.99 -36.96
CA GLY A 573 9.84 35.12 -36.18
C GLY A 573 11.32 35.06 -35.84
N PHE A 574 12.10 34.26 -36.59
CA PHE A 574 13.54 34.18 -36.41
C PHE A 574 14.30 35.10 -37.35
N GLU A 575 15.46 35.58 -36.89
CA GLU A 575 16.39 36.39 -37.70
C GLU A 575 17.14 35.54 -38.72
N ASP A 576 17.55 36.17 -39.83
CA ASP A 576 18.25 35.48 -40.91
C ASP A 576 19.61 34.93 -40.44
N GLY A 577 19.93 33.71 -40.86
CA GLY A 577 21.17 33.03 -40.48
C GLY A 577 21.24 32.51 -39.04
N ALA A 578 20.22 32.74 -38.20
CA ALA A 578 20.17 32.19 -36.85
C ALA A 578 20.12 30.65 -36.88
N MET A 579 20.86 29.99 -35.98
CA MET A 579 20.80 28.54 -35.80
C MET A 579 19.82 28.21 -34.68
N ILE A 580 18.80 27.42 -34.96
CA ILE A 580 17.79 27.00 -33.98
C ILE A 580 17.96 25.52 -33.67
N GLU A 581 18.06 25.20 -32.38
CA GLU A 581 18.02 23.83 -31.86
C GLU A 581 16.59 23.46 -31.50
N ALA A 582 16.14 22.26 -31.88
CA ALA A 582 14.80 21.77 -31.56
C ALA A 582 14.77 20.28 -31.16
N GLN A 583 13.79 19.93 -30.33
CA GLN A 583 13.46 18.57 -29.90
C GLN A 583 11.95 18.39 -29.80
N ILE A 584 11.48 17.15 -29.84
CA ILE A 584 10.07 16.76 -29.80
C ILE A 584 9.82 15.72 -28.71
N ARG A 585 8.58 15.68 -28.20
CA ARG A 585 8.07 14.61 -27.34
C ARG A 585 6.60 14.33 -27.60
N ASN A 586 6.13 13.13 -27.22
CA ASN A 586 4.72 12.77 -27.20
C ASN A 586 4.06 13.19 -25.88
N ARG A 587 2.78 13.54 -25.95
CA ARG A 587 1.92 13.89 -24.82
C ARG A 587 0.59 13.14 -24.92
N THR A 588 0.09 12.68 -23.78
CA THR A 588 -1.24 12.05 -23.67
C THR A 588 -2.28 13.04 -23.16
N ALA A 589 -3.56 12.75 -23.39
CA ALA A 589 -4.67 13.52 -22.81
C ALA A 589 -4.68 13.51 -21.26
N GLY A 590 -4.09 12.48 -20.64
CA GLY A 590 -3.90 12.36 -19.19
C GLY A 590 -2.66 13.07 -18.64
N ALA A 591 -2.11 14.03 -19.39
CA ALA A 591 -0.91 14.81 -19.11
C ALA A 591 0.43 14.06 -19.14
N GLY A 592 0.49 12.73 -19.17
CA GLY A 592 1.75 11.98 -19.32
C GLY A 592 2.53 12.36 -20.58
N VAL A 593 3.86 12.39 -20.48
CA VAL A 593 4.79 12.80 -21.56
C VAL A 593 5.93 11.81 -21.77
N SER A 594 6.44 11.70 -22.99
CA SER A 594 7.72 11.01 -23.25
C SER A 594 8.92 11.88 -22.87
N ASP A 595 10.10 11.26 -22.85
CA ASP A 595 11.36 11.99 -22.89
C ASP A 595 11.47 12.86 -24.16
N TRP A 596 12.38 13.84 -24.12
CA TRP A 596 12.70 14.67 -25.27
C TRP A 596 13.63 13.93 -26.22
N GLY A 597 13.28 13.90 -27.51
CA GLY A 597 14.15 13.38 -28.56
C GLY A 597 14.27 14.33 -29.74
N PRO A 598 15.23 14.10 -30.63
CA PRO A 598 16.41 13.25 -30.45
C PRO A 598 17.32 13.76 -29.32
N GLU A 599 18.16 12.90 -28.72
CA GLU A 599 19.05 13.25 -27.60
C GLU A 599 19.94 14.47 -27.92
N VAL A 600 20.49 14.49 -29.13
CA VAL A 600 21.14 15.67 -29.71
C VAL A 600 20.08 16.50 -30.43
N PRO A 601 19.81 17.76 -30.02
CA PRO A 601 18.82 18.60 -30.68
C PRO A 601 19.08 18.77 -32.18
N VAL A 602 18.01 18.77 -32.97
CA VAL A 602 18.09 19.06 -34.41
C VAL A 602 18.43 20.54 -34.58
N GLN A 603 19.55 20.82 -35.25
CA GLN A 603 19.97 22.18 -35.60
C GLN A 603 19.47 22.54 -36.99
N THR A 604 18.74 23.64 -37.10
CA THR A 604 18.22 24.15 -38.39
C THR A 604 18.62 25.62 -38.54
N GLN A 605 19.26 25.95 -39.66
CA GLN A 605 19.59 27.33 -39.99
C GLN A 605 18.37 28.05 -40.55
N VAL A 606 18.10 29.25 -40.06
CA VAL A 606 17.03 30.12 -40.57
C VAL A 606 17.48 30.77 -41.87
N VAL A 607 16.61 30.73 -42.87
CA VAL A 607 16.84 31.35 -44.18
C VAL A 607 15.65 32.24 -44.50
N VAL A 608 15.80 33.56 -44.43
CA VAL A 608 14.72 34.51 -44.71
C VAL A 608 14.37 34.52 -46.20
N ASN A 609 15.39 34.43 -47.06
CA ASN A 609 15.23 34.37 -48.50
C ASN A 609 15.83 33.07 -49.06
N PRO A 610 15.01 32.05 -49.37
CA PRO A 610 15.49 30.78 -49.91
C PRO A 610 15.72 30.81 -51.41
N VAL A 611 15.40 31.91 -52.11
CA VAL A 611 15.50 31.99 -53.56
C VAL A 611 16.91 32.34 -53.97
N ALA A 612 17.61 31.38 -54.57
CA ALA A 612 18.94 31.58 -55.11
C ALA A 612 18.93 32.58 -56.29
N PRO A 613 19.98 33.41 -56.44
CA PRO A 613 20.11 34.29 -57.59
C PRO A 613 20.45 33.50 -58.87
N GLY A 614 20.16 34.08 -60.03
CA GLY A 614 20.57 33.54 -61.34
C GLY A 614 22.09 33.43 -61.53
N ALA A 615 22.52 32.71 -62.57
CA ALA A 615 23.94 32.51 -62.90
C ALA A 615 24.66 33.82 -63.24
N LEU A 616 25.98 33.88 -62.99
CA LEU A 616 26.81 35.01 -63.44
C LEU A 616 26.71 35.14 -64.97
N THR A 617 26.64 36.38 -65.47
CA THR A 617 26.56 36.62 -66.92
C THR A 617 27.92 36.54 -67.60
N SER A 618 28.99 36.73 -66.83
CA SER A 618 30.36 36.43 -67.24
C SER A 618 31.19 35.99 -66.04
N PHE A 619 32.17 35.10 -66.26
CA PHE A 619 33.17 34.70 -65.28
C PHE A 619 34.48 34.41 -66.01
N SER A 620 35.57 35.03 -65.57
CA SER A 620 36.89 34.89 -66.18
C SER A 620 38.00 35.05 -65.15
N VAL A 621 39.14 34.42 -65.41
CA VAL A 621 40.36 34.56 -64.62
C VAL A 621 41.52 34.93 -65.53
N SER A 622 42.38 35.84 -65.08
CA SER A 622 43.54 36.31 -65.84
C SER A 622 44.75 36.47 -64.95
N ASP A 623 45.93 36.18 -65.52
CA ASP A 623 47.21 36.31 -64.83
C ASP A 623 47.65 37.78 -64.90
N VAL A 624 47.95 38.38 -63.75
CA VAL A 624 48.42 39.76 -63.62
C VAL A 624 49.78 39.83 -62.91
N GLY A 625 50.63 38.81 -63.08
CA GLY A 625 51.99 38.74 -62.54
C GLY A 625 52.05 37.83 -61.32
N GLU A 626 52.32 38.37 -60.13
CA GLU A 626 52.30 37.59 -58.88
C GLU A 626 50.88 37.40 -58.30
N ALA A 627 49.84 37.62 -59.09
CA ALA A 627 48.44 37.59 -58.65
C ALA A 627 47.50 37.14 -59.77
N VAL A 628 46.32 36.65 -59.39
CA VAL A 628 45.25 36.31 -60.33
C VAL A 628 44.12 37.33 -60.20
N LEU A 629 43.73 37.94 -61.32
CA LEU A 629 42.53 38.76 -61.40
C LEU A 629 41.33 37.88 -61.78
N VAL A 630 40.38 37.75 -60.85
CA VAL A 630 39.11 37.07 -61.04
C VAL A 630 38.05 38.12 -61.36
N SER A 631 37.51 38.10 -62.57
CA SER A 631 36.51 39.07 -63.03
C SER A 631 35.19 38.37 -63.34
N PHE A 632 34.09 38.96 -62.95
CA PHE A 632 32.74 38.44 -63.18
C PHE A 632 31.74 39.55 -63.46
N THR A 633 30.59 39.19 -63.99
CA THR A 633 29.44 40.10 -64.09
C THR A 633 28.25 39.47 -63.42
N ALA A 634 27.68 40.18 -62.45
CA ALA A 634 26.53 39.72 -61.69
C ALA A 634 25.33 39.39 -62.60
N PRO A 635 24.47 38.44 -62.21
CA PRO A 635 23.18 38.23 -62.88
C PRO A 635 22.34 39.51 -62.90
N ASN A 636 21.49 39.64 -63.92
CA ASN A 636 20.37 40.59 -63.87
C ASN A 636 19.22 40.01 -63.04
N ASP A 637 19.47 39.83 -61.75
CA ASP A 637 18.53 39.23 -60.80
C ASP A 637 18.43 40.10 -59.54
N ALA A 638 17.22 40.49 -59.17
CA ALA A 638 16.96 41.29 -57.96
C ALA A 638 17.33 40.54 -56.66
N GLN A 639 17.51 39.22 -56.71
CA GLN A 639 17.97 38.41 -55.58
C GLN A 639 19.48 38.47 -55.36
N TYR A 640 20.25 39.03 -56.30
CA TYR A 640 21.72 39.11 -56.18
C TYR A 640 22.15 40.06 -55.06
N PHE A 641 23.08 39.59 -54.23
CA PHE A 641 23.67 40.35 -53.14
C PHE A 641 25.20 40.36 -53.19
N GLY A 642 25.82 39.30 -53.72
CA GLY A 642 27.26 39.21 -53.87
C GLY A 642 27.67 37.94 -54.60
N THR A 643 28.97 37.72 -54.75
CA THR A 643 29.56 36.53 -55.38
C THR A 643 30.63 35.95 -54.47
N ARG A 644 30.49 34.68 -54.12
CA ARG A 644 31.53 33.91 -53.42
C ARG A 644 32.55 33.39 -54.42
N ILE A 645 33.82 33.43 -54.06
CA ILE A 645 34.95 33.03 -54.91
C ILE A 645 35.78 31.98 -54.19
N TRP A 646 35.93 30.82 -54.82
CA TRP A 646 36.72 29.70 -54.30
C TRP A 646 37.95 29.43 -55.15
N ARG A 647 38.99 28.91 -54.50
CA ARG A 647 40.23 28.46 -55.13
C ARG A 647 40.58 27.03 -54.72
N GLY A 648 41.05 26.24 -55.67
CA GLY A 648 41.52 24.86 -55.45
C GLY A 648 42.82 24.58 -56.19
N ALA A 649 43.58 23.60 -55.70
CA ALA A 649 44.79 23.09 -56.36
C ALA A 649 44.48 22.01 -57.42
N THR A 650 43.23 21.53 -57.47
CA THR A 650 42.74 20.56 -58.45
C THR A 650 41.42 21.06 -59.05
N ALA A 651 40.95 20.48 -60.15
CA ALA A 651 39.66 20.86 -60.77
C ALA A 651 38.42 20.37 -59.99
N THR A 652 38.57 19.90 -58.74
CA THR A 652 37.48 19.34 -57.93
C THR A 652 36.96 20.34 -56.90
N PHE A 653 35.71 20.79 -57.04
CA PHE A 653 35.11 21.82 -56.19
C PHE A 653 35.04 21.45 -54.70
N SER A 654 34.79 20.18 -54.36
CA SER A 654 34.77 19.74 -52.95
C SER A 654 36.11 19.88 -52.22
N SER A 655 37.21 20.10 -52.96
CA SER A 655 38.54 20.39 -52.41
C SER A 655 38.91 21.88 -52.44
N ALA A 656 38.03 22.73 -52.97
CA ALA A 656 38.25 24.16 -53.09
C ALA A 656 37.96 24.88 -51.76
N THR A 657 38.72 25.93 -51.48
CA THR A 657 38.57 26.77 -50.29
C THR A 657 37.94 28.10 -50.69
N LEU A 658 36.95 28.58 -49.93
CA LEU A 658 36.38 29.93 -50.10
C LEU A 658 37.46 30.94 -49.74
N ILE A 659 37.89 31.77 -50.70
CA ILE A 659 38.95 32.76 -50.49
C ILE A 659 38.40 34.16 -50.32
N HIS A 660 37.24 34.47 -50.90
CA HIS A 660 36.65 35.80 -50.87
C HIS A 660 35.15 35.79 -51.11
N THR A 661 34.45 36.83 -50.64
CA THR A 661 33.05 37.12 -51.00
C THR A 661 32.96 38.59 -51.38
N GLU A 662 32.60 38.87 -52.61
CA GLU A 662 32.49 40.22 -53.14
C GLU A 662 31.02 40.66 -53.16
N TYR A 663 30.69 41.78 -52.54
CA TYR A 663 29.32 42.27 -52.45
C TYR A 663 29.05 43.33 -53.53
N GLY A 664 27.90 43.26 -54.19
CA GLY A 664 27.60 44.16 -55.30
C GLY A 664 26.13 44.26 -55.63
N ILE A 665 25.82 44.96 -56.71
CA ILE A 665 24.46 45.14 -57.22
C ILE A 665 24.21 44.29 -58.49
N PRO A 666 22.95 43.98 -58.83
CA PRO A 666 22.63 43.20 -60.02
C PRO A 666 23.14 43.86 -61.31
N SER A 667 23.49 43.03 -62.31
CA SER A 667 24.01 43.43 -63.63
C SER A 667 25.33 44.20 -63.65
N ASP A 668 26.02 44.33 -62.52
CA ASP A 668 27.29 45.05 -62.46
C ASP A 668 28.49 44.13 -62.70
N GLY A 669 29.53 44.68 -63.34
CA GLY A 669 30.80 43.99 -63.57
C GLY A 669 31.77 44.28 -62.44
N ASP A 670 32.34 43.25 -61.82
CA ASP A 670 33.24 43.41 -60.68
C ASP A 670 34.43 42.43 -60.75
N SER A 671 35.43 42.65 -59.91
CA SER A 671 36.64 41.84 -59.90
C SER A 671 37.34 41.80 -58.56
N PHE A 672 37.91 40.64 -58.23
CA PHE A 672 38.76 40.42 -57.07
C PHE A 672 40.17 40.01 -57.52
N THR A 673 41.18 40.58 -56.89
CA THR A 673 42.59 40.21 -57.13
C THR A 673 43.09 39.32 -56.00
N ASP A 674 43.44 38.08 -56.30
CA ASP A 674 44.03 37.11 -55.38
C ASP A 674 45.56 37.25 -55.38
N PRO A 675 46.19 37.84 -54.34
CA PRO A 675 47.58 38.25 -54.39
C PRO A 675 48.57 37.13 -54.03
N THR A 676 49.83 37.30 -54.45
CA THR A 676 51.00 36.49 -54.05
C THR A 676 50.86 34.98 -54.34
N LEU A 677 50.67 34.63 -55.61
CA LEU A 677 50.46 33.26 -56.07
C LEU A 677 51.57 32.76 -56.99
N THR A 678 51.86 31.46 -56.92
CA THR A 678 52.72 30.76 -57.87
C THR A 678 52.23 29.32 -58.01
N GLY A 679 52.10 28.83 -59.25
CA GLY A 679 51.63 27.47 -59.54
C GLY A 679 50.28 27.43 -60.27
N ALA A 680 49.73 26.23 -60.39
CA ALA A 680 48.45 25.98 -61.08
C ALA A 680 47.28 25.99 -60.08
N PHE A 681 46.25 26.76 -60.39
CA PHE A 681 45.05 26.93 -59.58
C PHE A 681 43.78 26.82 -60.43
N TYR A 682 42.68 26.47 -59.77
CA TYR A 682 41.34 26.45 -60.33
C TYR A 682 40.46 27.38 -59.51
N TYR A 683 39.68 28.20 -60.20
CA TYR A 683 38.75 29.14 -59.58
C TYR A 683 37.30 28.77 -59.88
N TRP A 684 36.45 29.02 -58.90
CA TRP A 684 35.00 28.97 -59.02
C TRP A 684 34.39 30.23 -58.45
N ALA A 685 33.22 30.59 -58.96
CA ALA A 685 32.42 31.66 -58.40
C ALA A 685 30.95 31.30 -58.40
N ALA A 686 30.21 31.73 -57.39
CA ALA A 686 28.76 31.53 -57.33
C ALA A 686 28.11 32.80 -56.76
N PRO A 687 27.06 33.31 -57.41
CA PRO A 687 26.30 34.44 -56.88
C PRO A 687 25.54 33.98 -55.64
N ILE A 688 25.37 34.87 -54.66
CA ILE A 688 24.61 34.64 -53.42
C ILE A 688 23.53 35.69 -53.26
N ASN A 689 22.43 35.31 -52.61
CA ASN A 689 21.43 36.27 -52.14
C ASN A 689 21.78 36.85 -50.76
N SER A 690 20.93 37.73 -50.24
CA SER A 690 21.12 38.37 -48.93
C SER A 690 21.14 37.38 -47.75
N SER A 691 20.57 36.18 -47.93
CA SER A 691 20.58 35.09 -46.95
C SER A 691 21.71 34.08 -47.19
N GLY A 692 22.62 34.36 -48.13
CA GLY A 692 23.77 33.52 -48.43
C GLY A 692 23.47 32.24 -49.20
N VAL A 693 22.26 32.11 -49.77
CA VAL A 693 21.88 30.99 -50.65
C VAL A 693 22.57 31.17 -51.99
N GLU A 694 23.32 30.15 -52.40
CA GLU A 694 24.12 30.14 -53.63
C GLU A 694 23.28 29.82 -54.86
N GLY A 695 23.50 30.63 -55.91
CA GLY A 695 23.06 30.37 -57.27
C GLY A 695 23.98 29.39 -58.00
N PRO A 696 23.83 29.27 -59.33
CA PRO A 696 24.64 28.38 -60.14
C PRO A 696 26.15 28.64 -59.98
N LEU A 697 26.91 27.56 -59.75
CA LEU A 697 28.37 27.60 -59.63
C LEU A 697 29.02 27.70 -61.02
N GLU A 698 29.85 28.70 -61.22
CA GLU A 698 30.69 28.89 -62.42
C GLU A 698 32.10 28.35 -62.20
N GLY A 699 32.71 27.81 -63.26
CA GLY A 699 34.01 27.16 -63.24
C GLY A 699 33.94 25.61 -63.30
N PRO A 700 35.06 24.90 -63.11
CA PRO A 700 36.39 25.41 -62.78
C PRO A 700 37.03 26.16 -63.97
N LEU A 701 37.61 27.33 -63.70
CA LEU A 701 38.51 27.98 -64.65
C LEU A 701 39.97 27.76 -64.21
N PRO A 702 40.81 27.09 -65.03
CA PRO A 702 42.21 26.85 -64.72
C PRO A 702 43.06 28.08 -65.02
N ILE A 703 44.09 28.30 -64.20
CA ILE A 703 45.13 29.31 -64.46
C ILE A 703 46.47 28.83 -63.91
N THR A 704 47.57 29.19 -64.57
CA THR A 704 48.93 28.90 -64.11
C THR A 704 49.68 30.22 -63.96
N VAL A 705 50.05 30.56 -62.73
CA VAL A 705 50.81 31.77 -62.41
C VAL A 705 52.29 31.42 -62.38
N VAL A 706 53.06 32.02 -63.27
CA VAL A 706 54.51 31.81 -63.38
C VAL A 706 55.22 32.94 -62.66
N PRO A 707 56.24 32.68 -61.81
CA PRO A 707 56.97 33.76 -61.14
C PRO A 707 57.57 34.71 -62.19
N PRO A 708 57.65 36.01 -61.91
CA PRO A 708 58.29 36.95 -62.83
C PRO A 708 59.72 36.46 -63.11
N GLY A 709 60.03 36.26 -64.41
CA GLY A 709 61.38 35.97 -64.85
C GLY A 709 62.35 37.09 -64.46
N PRO A 710 63.67 36.81 -64.38
CA PRO A 710 64.66 37.80 -63.95
C PRO A 710 64.68 39.07 -64.80
#